data_AF-A0A2L0F2I3-F1
#
_entry.id   AF-A0A2L0F2I3-F1
#
_cell.length_a   1.000
_cell.length_b   1.000
_cell.length_c   1.000
_cell.angle_alpha   90.00
_cell.angle_beta   90.00
_cell.angle_gamma   90.00
#
_symmetry.space_group_name_H-M   'P 1'
#
loop_
_entity.id
_entity.type
_entity.pdbx_description
1 polymer ?
#
loop_
_entity_poly.entity_id
_entity_poly.type
_entity_poly.pdbx_seq_one_letter_code
_entity_poly.pdbx_strand_id
1 'polypeptide(L)'
;MNTGLDVFATLHDLVQRSVASLPGAQRGSLLVRAGRRLVYRAAVGFDGVLPGKLRVPSDGGLVSGSAPHGPAAAPEAARGPCLVSAAAWYRAHLPEVAESPGWPPEGAHVLLVPVHLFGAPGAYVALEQPDATPLQGAYRALLESIAESAGAALERRGLFDEKAQVAQELRLLEEVLNAVAESVDLLELIETVADGIRSVQTGPRWSTIDLAILDDPGSGARASSAADAMPMMRFYKAPRRPMTAYWNNVRDGVLAAGRDLRATVEFKSGTVAGAVSQEALFEEGIRRRVSGIAVAPIDPVELEPLIRRAEEAGIPVIAIDSPPVEGSRCSLYIGTDNRIAGRLAGEMMLRLLPQGGRVTAQAPSIAVPNARDRLDGFREATAGTALRVASISENRFDSALGVELALSTLRADPELEGAFGICSENGPGLGIASRTLGRAGELKLVAFDLITPTVAMLQDGVIHAAVVQREYDMGYRCVQALHDMVTRGVERALAELPASRFVDTGVDVVTIERTPFSIALSDYLAMSSAHRIANRKLGAPDRDLGLEFLVIGMAERESVAGDERAPVAEQSLAGRVISTCCSLVIDTTSSEYERFSDVAEARWNGARTMVGVPLFSRDAVFGVLLLSSERPDACSPSDLALIERVAAVAAVVLENARLLSRIKERTRELEALSRRQEALLDTIATMSSPVVPIARGVLVMPIVGALDAQRSGSFIDAMLREITEHQARVVIIDVTGMAVVDAGAANHLVQAARAAGLLGTEVVLVGIAPEAARLMVDQGLDLGSIVTRSTLELGFSYALSKTGGRVVYRSP
;
A
#
# COMPACT_ATOMS: atom_id res chain seq x y z
N MET A 1 -20.92 -19.47 33.84
CA MET A 1 -19.71 -18.65 33.63
C MET A 1 -19.92 -17.93 32.32
N ASN A 2 -20.22 -16.63 32.37
CA ASN A 2 -20.44 -15.82 31.18
C ASN A 2 -19.10 -15.70 30.46
N THR A 3 -19.02 -16.24 29.25
CA THR A 3 -17.83 -16.18 28.40
C THR A 3 -17.55 -14.72 28.10
N GLY A 4 -16.38 -14.18 28.47
CA GLY A 4 -15.96 -12.80 28.21
C GLY A 4 -15.76 -12.49 26.71
N LEU A 5 -16.74 -12.82 25.88
CA LEU A 5 -16.80 -12.59 24.43
C LEU A 5 -17.39 -11.22 24.10
N ASP A 6 -18.17 -10.67 25.02
CA ASP A 6 -18.97 -9.47 24.80
C ASP A 6 -18.97 -8.67 26.10
N VAL A 7 -18.13 -7.62 26.17
CA VAL A 7 -18.10 -6.69 27.31
C VAL A 7 -19.47 -6.10 27.53
N PHE A 8 -20.25 -5.86 26.48
CA PHE A 8 -21.58 -5.29 26.60
C PHE A 8 -22.57 -6.28 27.20
N ALA A 9 -22.56 -7.54 26.77
CA ALA A 9 -23.33 -8.61 27.41
C ALA A 9 -22.88 -8.82 28.86
N THR A 10 -21.58 -8.70 29.14
CA THR A 10 -21.03 -8.84 30.50
C THR A 10 -21.50 -7.71 31.40
N LEU A 11 -21.41 -6.46 30.93
CA LEU A 11 -21.91 -5.29 31.66
C LEU A 11 -23.43 -5.33 31.81
N HIS A 12 -24.17 -5.78 30.80
CA HIS A 12 -25.61 -5.97 30.88
C HIS A 12 -26.00 -7.06 31.89
N ASP A 13 -25.33 -8.21 31.88
CA ASP A 13 -25.51 -9.29 32.85
C ASP A 13 -25.13 -8.85 34.27
N LEU A 14 -24.10 -8.02 34.43
CA LEU A 14 -23.75 -7.43 35.72
C LEU A 14 -24.86 -6.50 36.23
N VAL A 15 -25.45 -5.67 35.36
CA VAL A 15 -26.63 -4.85 35.72
C VAL A 15 -27.83 -5.73 36.05
N GLN A 16 -28.08 -6.78 35.27
CA GLN A 16 -29.18 -7.72 35.49
C GLN A 16 -29.04 -8.45 36.83
N ARG A 17 -27.83 -8.92 37.16
CA ARG A 17 -27.50 -9.50 38.47
C ARG A 17 -27.65 -8.48 39.59
N SER A 18 -27.27 -7.22 39.37
CA SER A 18 -27.45 -6.14 40.35
C SER A 18 -28.92 -5.89 40.68
N VAL A 19 -29.78 -5.86 39.65
CA VAL A 19 -31.25 -5.74 39.81
C VAL A 19 -31.80 -6.96 40.55
N ALA A 20 -31.43 -8.17 40.14
CA ALA A 20 -31.90 -9.40 40.78
C ALA A 20 -31.44 -9.56 42.24
N SER A 21 -30.31 -8.95 42.59
CA SER A 21 -29.72 -9.03 43.93
C SER A 21 -30.38 -8.09 44.94
N LEU A 22 -31.06 -7.04 44.49
CA LEU A 22 -31.65 -6.02 45.37
C LEU A 22 -33.18 -6.21 45.46
N PRO A 23 -33.72 -6.58 46.64
CA PRO A 23 -35.16 -6.78 46.80
C PRO A 23 -35.96 -5.52 46.46
N GLY A 24 -36.98 -5.66 45.61
CA GLY A 24 -37.81 -4.54 45.15
C GLY A 24 -37.21 -3.72 44.01
N ALA A 25 -35.95 -3.96 43.62
CA ALA A 25 -35.40 -3.36 42.43
C ALA A 25 -35.99 -4.03 41.18
N GLN A 26 -36.66 -3.24 40.35
CA GLN A 26 -37.19 -3.72 39.07
C GLN A 26 -36.30 -3.32 37.89
N ARG A 27 -35.40 -2.34 38.11
CA ARG A 27 -34.68 -1.65 37.03
C ARG A 27 -33.29 -1.28 37.46
N GLY A 28 -32.39 -1.25 36.49
CA GLY A 28 -31.01 -0.88 36.72
C GLY A 28 -30.35 -0.34 35.47
N SER A 29 -29.36 0.53 35.66
CA SER A 29 -28.51 1.01 34.59
C SER A 29 -27.06 1.12 35.05
N LEU A 30 -26.11 0.90 34.15
CA LEU A 30 -24.71 1.24 34.33
C LEU A 30 -24.40 2.41 33.40
N LEU A 31 -23.91 3.51 33.97
CA LEU A 31 -23.47 4.68 33.21
C LEU A 31 -21.95 4.85 33.39
N VAL A 32 -21.23 4.88 32.27
CA VAL A 32 -19.80 5.16 32.24
C VAL A 32 -19.59 6.48 31.51
N ARG A 33 -18.81 7.39 32.10
CA ARG A 33 -18.54 8.71 31.52
C ARG A 33 -17.03 8.94 31.38
N ALA A 34 -16.65 9.69 30.36
CA ALA A 34 -15.33 10.28 30.20
C ALA A 34 -15.50 11.80 30.13
N GLY A 35 -15.15 12.50 31.20
CA GLY A 35 -15.51 13.92 31.37
C GLY A 35 -17.02 14.13 31.30
N ARG A 36 -17.49 15.07 30.46
CA ARG A 36 -18.93 15.34 30.28
C ARG A 36 -19.65 14.32 29.38
N ARG A 37 -18.92 13.43 28.71
CA ARG A 37 -19.42 12.52 27.67
C ARG A 37 -19.83 11.18 28.25
N LEU A 38 -21.02 10.69 27.89
CA LEU A 38 -21.45 9.31 28.19
C LEU A 38 -20.77 8.37 27.19
N VAL A 39 -20.04 7.38 27.71
CA VAL A 39 -19.24 6.43 26.91
C VAL A 39 -19.91 5.06 26.85
N TYR A 40 -20.52 4.61 27.96
CA TYR A 40 -21.27 3.36 27.99
C TYR A 40 -22.59 3.50 28.76
N ARG A 41 -23.63 2.82 28.25
CA ARG A 41 -24.93 2.66 28.90
C ARG A 41 -25.41 1.22 28.75
N ALA A 42 -25.55 0.51 29.86
CA ALA A 42 -26.33 -0.72 29.93
C ALA A 42 -27.59 -0.45 30.76
N ALA A 43 -28.75 -0.95 30.35
CA ALA A 43 -30.02 -0.74 31.06
C ALA A 43 -30.85 -2.03 31.06
N VAL A 44 -31.51 -2.31 32.18
CA VAL A 44 -32.38 -3.48 32.41
C VAL A 44 -33.68 -3.00 33.04
N GLY A 45 -34.84 -3.48 32.54
CA GLY A 45 -36.16 -3.19 33.11
C GLY A 45 -36.83 -1.89 32.64
N PHE A 46 -36.37 -1.29 31.53
CA PHE A 46 -36.91 -0.05 30.95
C PHE A 46 -37.75 -0.28 29.68
N ASP A 47 -38.31 -1.48 29.51
CA ASP A 47 -39.08 -1.85 28.33
C ASP A 47 -40.29 -0.92 28.12
N GLY A 48 -40.43 -0.37 26.90
CA GLY A 48 -41.51 0.55 26.53
C GLY A 48 -41.26 2.03 26.89
N VAL A 49 -40.18 2.35 27.60
CA VAL A 49 -39.78 3.73 27.97
C VAL A 49 -38.49 4.14 27.26
N LEU A 50 -37.52 3.23 27.18
CA LEU A 50 -36.32 3.40 26.35
C LEU A 50 -36.46 2.56 25.06
N PRO A 51 -36.15 3.12 23.88
CA PRO A 51 -36.22 2.36 22.63
C PRO A 51 -35.10 1.31 22.54
N GLY A 52 -35.47 0.02 22.62
CA GLY A 52 -34.63 -1.14 22.30
C GLY A 52 -33.66 -1.60 23.40
N LYS A 53 -33.26 -2.88 23.35
CA LYS A 53 -32.17 -3.42 24.18
C LYS A 53 -30.85 -2.77 23.76
N LEU A 54 -30.06 -2.36 24.77
CA LEU A 54 -28.70 -1.84 24.68
C LEU A 54 -28.36 -0.98 23.44
N ARG A 55 -28.47 0.35 23.57
CA ARG A 55 -27.80 1.26 22.63
C ARG A 55 -26.55 1.85 23.26
N VAL A 56 -25.41 1.45 22.72
CA VAL A 56 -24.20 2.26 22.73
C VAL A 56 -24.40 3.31 21.63
N PRO A 57 -24.36 4.61 21.92
CA PRO A 57 -24.05 5.56 20.86
C PRO A 57 -22.66 5.18 20.34
N SER A 58 -22.57 4.66 19.12
CA SER A 58 -21.28 4.34 18.45
C SER A 58 -20.40 5.58 18.26
N ASP A 59 -20.96 6.75 18.55
CA ASP A 59 -20.41 8.06 18.38
C ASP A 59 -20.74 8.76 19.69
N GLY A 60 -19.85 9.59 20.21
CA GLY A 60 -20.18 10.52 21.28
C GLY A 60 -21.11 11.63 20.82
N GLY A 61 -22.14 11.32 20.02
CA GLY A 61 -23.22 12.22 19.73
C GLY A 61 -23.77 12.69 21.06
N LEU A 62 -23.55 13.97 21.34
CA LEU A 62 -24.49 14.74 22.12
C LEU A 62 -25.87 14.31 21.64
N VAL A 63 -26.72 13.84 22.56
CA VAL A 63 -28.15 13.94 22.34
C VAL A 63 -28.36 15.41 21.97
N SER A 64 -28.60 15.67 20.69
CA SER A 64 -28.80 17.02 20.15
C SER A 64 -30.20 17.45 20.59
N GLY A 65 -30.32 17.72 21.88
CA GLY A 65 -31.42 18.43 22.52
C GLY A 65 -30.77 19.59 23.26
N SER A 66 -30.92 20.78 22.70
CA SER A 66 -30.55 22.02 23.36
C SER A 66 -31.28 22.14 24.70
N ALA A 67 -30.60 21.85 25.81
CA ALA A 67 -31.01 22.31 27.13
C ALA A 67 -29.76 22.63 27.97
N PRO A 68 -29.54 23.91 28.33
CA PRO A 68 -28.54 24.27 29.32
C PRO A 68 -29.11 23.87 30.68
N HIS A 69 -28.68 22.74 31.23
CA HIS A 69 -28.94 22.42 32.63
C HIS A 69 -27.64 22.60 33.40
N GLY A 70 -27.68 23.59 34.31
CA GLY A 70 -26.59 23.94 35.22
C GLY A 70 -26.21 22.78 36.15
N PRO A 71 -25.22 22.99 37.03
CA PRO A 71 -24.57 21.94 37.79
C PRO A 71 -25.52 21.43 38.88
N ALA A 72 -26.38 20.46 38.55
CA ALA A 72 -26.81 19.50 39.55
C ALA A 72 -25.61 18.58 39.78
N ALA A 73 -24.86 18.87 40.85
CA ALA A 73 -23.68 18.12 41.25
C ALA A 73 -23.94 16.62 41.13
N ALA A 74 -23.20 15.96 40.22
CA ALA A 74 -23.09 14.53 40.24
C ALA A 74 -22.54 14.12 41.62
N PRO A 75 -22.95 12.98 42.20
CA PRO A 75 -22.31 12.42 43.39
C PRO A 75 -20.91 11.85 43.07
N GLU A 76 -20.14 12.52 42.19
CA GLU A 76 -18.75 12.24 41.82
C GLU A 76 -17.81 12.23 43.05
N ALA A 77 -18.23 12.85 44.16
CA ALA A 77 -17.47 12.87 45.41
C ALA A 77 -17.78 11.71 46.40
N ALA A 78 -18.80 10.87 46.12
CA ALA A 78 -19.20 9.81 47.05
C ALA A 78 -18.26 8.59 46.95
N ARG A 79 -17.53 8.28 48.04
CA ARG A 79 -16.64 7.11 48.15
C ARG A 79 -17.37 5.76 48.30
N GLY A 80 -18.71 5.76 48.35
CA GLY A 80 -19.51 4.56 48.58
C GLY A 80 -20.97 4.71 48.13
N PRO A 81 -21.80 3.67 48.29
CA PRO A 81 -23.18 3.67 47.82
C PRO A 81 -24.00 4.81 48.41
N CYS A 82 -24.78 5.49 47.58
CA CYS A 82 -25.66 6.59 48.00
C CYS A 82 -27.03 6.53 47.34
N LEU A 83 -28.03 7.10 47.99
CA LEU A 83 -29.40 7.19 47.49
C LEU A 83 -29.67 8.60 46.97
N VAL A 84 -30.26 8.70 45.79
CA VAL A 84 -30.72 9.96 45.19
C VAL A 84 -32.18 9.85 44.76
N SER A 85 -32.86 10.98 44.60
CA SER A 85 -34.21 11.00 44.03
C SER A 85 -34.19 10.48 42.58
N ALA A 86 -35.09 9.55 42.24
CA ALA A 86 -35.19 9.03 40.88
C ALA A 86 -35.52 10.15 39.86
N ALA A 87 -36.40 11.08 40.24
CA ALA A 87 -36.78 12.23 39.41
C ALA A 87 -35.62 13.21 39.15
N ALA A 88 -34.70 13.36 40.11
CA ALA A 88 -33.50 14.17 39.92
C ALA A 88 -32.46 13.43 39.06
N TRP A 89 -32.26 12.14 39.34
CA TRP A 89 -31.32 11.28 38.63
C TRP A 89 -31.66 11.17 37.14
N TYR A 90 -32.90 10.80 36.80
CA TYR A 90 -33.31 10.62 35.41
C TYR A 90 -33.33 11.93 34.64
N ARG A 91 -33.76 13.06 35.22
CA ARG A 91 -33.64 14.36 34.51
C ARG A 91 -32.22 14.69 34.12
N ALA A 92 -31.25 14.36 34.98
CA ALA A 92 -29.85 14.68 34.74
C ALA A 92 -29.15 13.68 33.79
N HIS A 93 -29.55 12.41 33.79
CA HIS A 93 -28.78 11.34 33.16
C HIS A 93 -29.55 10.50 32.12
N LEU A 94 -30.88 10.49 32.18
CA LEU A 94 -31.79 9.75 31.28
C LEU A 94 -33.06 10.59 31.02
N PRO A 95 -32.95 11.75 30.36
CA PRO A 95 -34.07 12.69 30.20
C PRO A 95 -35.28 12.05 29.49
N GLU A 96 -35.01 11.14 28.54
CA GLU A 96 -36.00 10.29 27.85
C GLU A 96 -36.95 9.57 28.83
N VAL A 97 -36.40 9.06 29.94
CA VAL A 97 -37.17 8.38 30.99
C VAL A 97 -37.94 9.38 31.84
N ALA A 98 -37.34 10.53 32.14
CA ALA A 98 -37.97 11.57 32.95
C ALA A 98 -39.14 12.27 32.26
N GLU A 99 -39.13 12.32 30.93
CA GLU A 99 -40.18 12.93 30.11
C GLU A 99 -41.33 11.95 29.78
N SER A 100 -41.17 10.67 30.10
CA SER A 100 -42.16 9.64 29.79
C SER A 100 -43.39 9.70 30.73
N PRO A 101 -44.64 9.60 30.22
CA PRO A 101 -45.84 9.72 31.04
C PRO A 101 -45.92 8.66 32.14
N GLY A 102 -46.08 9.09 33.39
CA GLY A 102 -46.12 8.19 34.56
C GLY A 102 -44.74 7.81 35.11
N TRP A 103 -43.67 8.46 34.66
CA TRP A 103 -42.31 8.20 35.07
C TRP A 103 -41.57 9.44 35.59
N PRO A 104 -40.62 9.27 36.53
CA PRO A 104 -40.46 8.08 37.38
C PRO A 104 -41.62 7.92 38.40
N PRO A 105 -41.81 6.72 38.98
CA PRO A 105 -42.81 6.50 40.01
C PRO A 105 -42.64 7.47 41.20
N GLU A 106 -43.75 7.96 41.73
CA GLU A 106 -43.75 8.90 42.85
C GLU A 106 -43.15 8.25 44.11
N GLY A 107 -42.18 8.91 44.75
CA GLY A 107 -41.45 8.37 45.91
C GLY A 107 -40.27 7.45 45.57
N ALA A 108 -40.02 7.13 44.29
CA ALA A 108 -38.91 6.28 43.89
C ALA A 108 -37.53 6.95 44.10
N HIS A 109 -36.56 6.12 44.45
CA HIS A 109 -35.17 6.51 44.63
C HIS A 109 -34.26 5.67 43.74
N VAL A 110 -33.06 6.18 43.47
CA VAL A 110 -32.02 5.46 42.75
C VAL A 110 -30.84 5.27 43.70
N LEU A 111 -30.50 4.02 43.94
CA LEU A 111 -29.27 3.63 44.61
C LEU A 111 -28.12 3.68 43.61
N LEU A 112 -27.15 4.54 43.87
CA LEU A 112 -25.94 4.68 43.10
C LEU A 112 -24.80 3.95 43.81
N VAL A 113 -24.26 2.94 43.14
CA VAL A 113 -23.08 2.19 43.59
C VAL A 113 -21.89 2.63 42.73
N PRO A 114 -20.86 3.27 43.31
CA PRO A 114 -19.71 3.74 42.55
C PRO A 114 -18.89 2.58 42.02
N VAL A 115 -18.55 2.65 40.74
CA VAL A 115 -17.61 1.77 40.05
C VAL A 115 -16.29 2.51 39.95
N HIS A 116 -15.27 1.95 40.59
CA HIS A 116 -13.93 2.51 40.57
C HIS A 116 -13.19 2.09 39.31
N LEU A 117 -12.59 3.07 38.64
CA LEU A 117 -11.71 2.92 37.48
C LEU A 117 -10.37 3.56 37.82
N PHE A 118 -9.29 2.78 37.77
CA PHE A 118 -7.93 3.18 38.10
C PHE A 118 -7.82 3.84 39.49
N GLY A 119 -8.60 3.35 40.46
CA GLY A 119 -8.60 3.86 41.84
C GLY A 119 -9.43 5.11 42.08
N ALA A 120 -10.18 5.61 41.09
CA ALA A 120 -11.10 6.74 41.22
C ALA A 120 -12.52 6.36 40.79
N PRO A 121 -13.59 6.92 41.37
CA PRO A 121 -14.95 6.69 40.89
C PRO A 121 -15.12 7.27 39.48
N GLY A 122 -15.35 6.41 38.49
CA GLY A 122 -15.46 6.79 37.07
C GLY A 122 -16.74 6.30 36.38
N ALA A 123 -17.52 5.46 37.06
CA ALA A 123 -18.81 4.96 36.60
C ALA A 123 -19.74 4.67 37.78
N TYR A 124 -21.04 4.48 37.50
CA TYR A 124 -22.03 4.16 38.52
C TYR A 124 -22.98 3.07 38.04
N VAL A 125 -23.23 2.08 38.90
CA VAL A 125 -24.40 1.21 38.79
C VAL A 125 -25.54 1.90 39.53
N ALA A 126 -26.60 2.25 38.80
CA ALA A 126 -27.79 2.92 39.29
C ALA A 126 -28.96 1.93 39.33
N LEU A 127 -29.49 1.65 40.52
CA LEU A 127 -30.61 0.71 40.73
C LEU A 127 -31.82 1.46 41.26
N GLU A 128 -32.97 1.34 40.58
CA GLU A 128 -34.20 1.97 41.05
C GLU A 128 -34.82 1.16 42.19
N GLN A 129 -35.27 1.86 43.23
CA GLN A 129 -35.98 1.32 44.37
C GLN A 129 -37.31 2.08 44.55
N PRO A 130 -38.37 1.41 45.03
CA PRO A 130 -39.68 2.03 45.22
C PRO A 130 -39.70 3.06 46.36
N ASP A 131 -38.76 2.98 47.31
CA ASP A 131 -38.68 3.84 48.48
C ASP A 131 -37.22 4.16 48.87
N ALA A 132 -37.04 4.99 49.89
CA ALA A 132 -35.73 5.42 50.40
C ALA A 132 -35.08 4.41 51.37
N THR A 133 -35.45 3.13 51.33
CA THR A 133 -34.95 2.15 52.31
C THR A 133 -33.43 2.01 52.23
N PRO A 134 -32.69 2.19 53.33
CA PRO A 134 -31.23 2.09 53.34
C PRO A 134 -30.74 0.68 52.99
N LEU A 135 -29.59 0.61 52.32
CA LEU A 135 -28.96 -0.64 51.93
C LEU A 135 -28.46 -1.43 53.15
N GLN A 136 -28.94 -2.67 53.34
CA GLN A 136 -28.46 -3.55 54.40
C GLN A 136 -27.06 -4.11 54.09
N GLY A 137 -26.30 -4.48 55.14
CA GLY A 137 -24.88 -4.83 55.03
C GLY A 137 -24.53 -5.98 54.06
N ALA A 138 -25.34 -7.05 54.02
CA ALA A 138 -25.09 -8.17 53.12
C ALA A 138 -25.32 -7.81 51.63
N TYR A 139 -26.39 -7.06 51.34
CA TYR A 139 -26.68 -6.57 49.99
C TYR A 139 -25.68 -5.50 49.54
N ARG A 140 -25.21 -4.67 50.47
CA ARG A 140 -24.15 -3.70 50.23
C ARG A 140 -22.86 -4.36 49.78
N ALA A 141 -22.38 -5.36 50.51
CA ALA A 141 -21.16 -6.08 50.15
C ALA A 141 -21.27 -6.78 48.79
N LEU A 142 -22.45 -7.35 48.47
CA LEU A 142 -22.69 -7.98 47.18
C LEU A 142 -22.67 -6.98 46.02
N LEU A 143 -23.35 -5.84 46.16
CA LEU A 143 -23.38 -4.80 45.13
C LEU A 143 -22.03 -4.11 44.96
N GLU A 144 -21.28 -3.90 46.03
CA GLU A 144 -19.89 -3.41 45.98
C GLU A 144 -18.99 -4.40 45.22
N SER A 145 -19.14 -5.71 45.45
CA SER A 145 -18.40 -6.75 44.71
C SER A 145 -18.77 -6.80 43.22
N ILE A 146 -20.05 -6.60 42.88
CA ILE A 146 -20.50 -6.48 41.48
C ILE A 146 -19.94 -5.21 40.83
N ALA A 147 -19.89 -4.09 41.56
CA ALA A 147 -19.31 -2.84 41.09
C ALA A 147 -17.79 -2.93 40.90
N GLU A 148 -17.06 -3.61 41.79
CA GLU A 148 -15.64 -3.95 41.58
C GLU A 148 -15.44 -4.82 40.34
N SER A 149 -16.31 -5.83 40.14
CA SER A 149 -16.26 -6.67 38.94
C SER A 149 -16.51 -5.88 37.65
N ALA A 150 -17.43 -4.92 37.69
CA ALA A 150 -17.68 -3.99 36.59
C ALA A 150 -16.49 -3.05 36.34
N GLY A 151 -15.86 -2.54 37.40
CA GLY A 151 -14.65 -1.72 37.33
C GLY A 151 -13.50 -2.47 36.68
N ALA A 152 -13.23 -3.69 37.14
CA ALA A 152 -12.20 -4.56 36.56
C ALA A 152 -12.49 -4.94 35.10
N ALA A 153 -13.75 -5.08 34.69
CA ALA A 153 -14.12 -5.29 33.29
C ALA A 153 -13.85 -4.04 32.43
N LEU A 154 -14.22 -2.86 32.92
CA LEU A 154 -14.01 -1.59 32.23
C LEU A 154 -12.53 -1.18 32.16
N GLU A 155 -11.75 -1.37 33.22
CA GLU A 155 -10.30 -1.12 33.24
C GLU A 155 -9.55 -2.04 32.27
N ARG A 156 -9.91 -3.33 32.23
CA ARG A 156 -9.32 -4.27 31.26
C ARG A 156 -9.57 -3.84 29.83
N ARG A 157 -10.76 -3.33 29.53
CA ARG A 157 -11.09 -2.74 28.23
C ARG A 157 -10.30 -1.46 27.94
N GLY A 158 -10.19 -0.55 28.91
CA GLY A 158 -9.40 0.69 28.73
C GLY A 158 -7.92 0.41 28.46
N LEU A 159 -7.32 -0.50 29.21
CA LEU A 159 -5.95 -0.97 28.98
C LEU A 159 -5.78 -1.70 27.64
N PHE A 160 -6.82 -2.41 27.21
CA PHE A 160 -6.87 -3.04 25.89
C PHE A 160 -6.87 -1.99 24.77
N ASP A 161 -7.73 -0.98 24.87
CA ASP A 161 -7.84 0.09 23.88
C ASP A 161 -6.53 0.88 23.77
N GLU A 162 -5.89 1.18 24.90
CA GLU A 162 -4.58 1.84 24.94
C GLU A 162 -3.47 0.99 24.31
N LYS A 163 -3.37 -0.31 24.66
CA LYS A 163 -2.39 -1.23 24.05
C LYS A 163 -2.63 -1.43 22.56
N ALA A 164 -3.89 -1.56 22.15
CA ALA A 164 -4.26 -1.70 20.75
C ALA A 164 -3.86 -0.44 19.98
N GLN A 165 -4.17 0.74 20.52
CA GLN A 165 -3.79 2.02 19.94
C GLN A 165 -2.27 2.13 19.80
N VAL A 166 -1.48 1.88 20.85
CA VAL A 166 -0.01 1.95 20.79
C VAL A 166 0.58 0.97 19.77
N ALA A 167 0.10 -0.28 19.73
CA ALA A 167 0.55 -1.28 18.76
C ALA A 167 0.20 -0.88 17.33
N GLN A 168 -0.94 -0.22 17.14
CA GLN A 168 -1.44 0.26 15.87
C GLN A 168 -0.65 1.48 15.41
N GLU A 169 -0.34 2.43 16.29
CA GLU A 169 0.55 3.57 16.01
C GLU A 169 1.97 3.13 15.61
N LEU A 170 2.54 2.14 16.32
CA LEU A 170 3.86 1.57 15.97
C LEU A 170 3.83 0.90 14.61
N ARG A 171 2.79 0.12 14.30
CA ARG A 171 2.61 -0.48 12.97
C ARG A 171 2.51 0.56 11.87
N LEU A 172 1.74 1.62 12.08
CA LEU A 172 1.60 2.67 11.08
C LEU A 172 2.91 3.36 10.78
N LEU A 173 3.66 3.69 11.84
CA LEU A 173 4.98 4.28 11.67
C LEU A 173 5.91 3.31 10.93
N GLU A 174 5.93 2.02 11.26
CA GLU A 174 6.75 1.03 10.57
C GLU A 174 6.32 0.79 9.12
N GLU A 175 5.02 0.64 8.82
CA GLU A 175 4.49 0.46 7.47
C GLU A 175 4.80 1.68 6.60
N VAL A 176 4.51 2.88 7.11
CA VAL A 176 4.87 4.13 6.44
C VAL A 176 6.38 4.18 6.23
N LEU A 177 7.22 3.96 7.24
CA LEU A 177 8.68 4.00 7.11
C LEU A 177 9.25 2.95 6.14
N ASN A 178 8.68 1.74 6.09
CA ASN A 178 9.14 0.68 5.19
C ASN A 178 8.74 0.99 3.74
N ALA A 179 7.48 1.37 3.51
CA ALA A 179 7.01 1.82 2.21
C ALA A 179 7.86 2.97 1.66
N VAL A 180 8.14 3.93 2.53
CA VAL A 180 9.01 5.08 2.32
C VAL A 180 10.44 4.71 1.93
N ALA A 181 10.99 3.63 2.50
CA ALA A 181 12.34 3.17 2.21
C ALA A 181 12.44 2.44 0.86
N GLU A 182 11.31 1.94 0.35
CA GLU A 182 11.24 1.07 -0.82
C GLU A 182 10.75 1.81 -2.08
N SER A 183 9.88 2.81 -1.92
CA SER A 183 9.28 3.53 -3.05
C SER A 183 10.22 4.61 -3.61
N VAL A 184 10.48 4.48 -4.91
CA VAL A 184 11.30 5.42 -5.69
C VAL A 184 10.43 6.39 -6.51
N ASP A 185 9.12 6.10 -6.61
CA ASP A 185 8.09 6.90 -7.25
C ASP A 185 7.20 7.60 -6.20
N LEU A 186 6.87 8.86 -6.46
CA LEU A 186 6.06 9.70 -5.57
C LEU A 186 4.61 9.22 -5.51
N LEU A 187 4.04 8.72 -6.61
CA LEU A 187 2.64 8.25 -6.63
C LEU A 187 2.47 6.98 -5.79
N GLU A 188 3.34 6.00 -5.99
CA GLU A 188 3.39 4.75 -5.23
C GLU A 188 3.62 5.01 -3.72
N LEU A 189 4.44 6.00 -3.39
CA LEU A 189 4.67 6.41 -2.01
C LEU A 189 3.41 7.00 -1.36
N ILE A 190 2.67 7.84 -2.09
CA ILE A 190 1.43 8.45 -1.61
C ILE A 190 0.35 7.39 -1.42
N GLU A 191 0.23 6.47 -2.36
CA GLU A 191 -0.66 5.33 -2.26
C GLU A 191 -0.37 4.52 -1.00
N THR A 192 0.91 4.22 -0.76
CA THR A 192 1.29 3.40 0.38
C THR A 192 1.13 4.13 1.73
N VAL A 193 1.38 5.44 1.77
CA VAL A 193 1.09 6.28 2.96
C VAL A 193 -0.42 6.32 3.22
N ALA A 194 -1.23 6.51 2.18
CA ALA A 194 -2.68 6.52 2.28
C ALA A 194 -3.22 5.15 2.76
N ASP A 195 -2.66 4.06 2.26
CA ASP A 195 -3.00 2.70 2.69
C ASP A 195 -2.60 2.42 4.13
N GLY A 196 -1.42 2.85 4.56
CA GLY A 196 -1.00 2.74 5.96
C GLY A 196 -1.97 3.50 6.88
N ILE A 197 -2.28 4.76 6.56
CA ILE A 197 -3.22 5.55 7.38
C ILE A 197 -4.60 4.85 7.43
N ARG A 198 -5.08 4.32 6.29
CA ARG A 198 -6.30 3.52 6.23
C ARG A 198 -6.20 2.20 7.00
N SER A 199 -5.04 1.55 7.03
CA SER A 199 -4.83 0.23 7.65
C SER A 199 -4.92 0.31 9.18
N VAL A 200 -4.53 1.47 9.75
CA VAL A 200 -4.32 1.65 11.18
C VAL A 200 -5.46 2.39 11.89
N GLN A 201 -6.29 3.19 11.24
CA GLN A 201 -7.23 4.03 11.99
C GLN A 201 -8.57 3.33 12.29
N THR A 202 -8.85 3.15 13.58
CA THR A 202 -10.06 2.50 14.11
C THR A 202 -11.18 3.47 14.50
N GLY A 203 -10.85 4.74 14.77
CA GLY A 203 -11.81 5.78 15.20
C GLY A 203 -12.53 6.47 14.03
N PRO A 204 -11.85 7.24 13.16
CA PRO A 204 -12.43 7.81 11.95
C PRO A 204 -12.29 6.85 10.76
N ARG A 205 -13.40 6.53 10.07
CA ARG A 205 -13.34 5.87 8.76
C ARG A 205 -13.11 6.93 7.68
N TRP A 206 -11.88 7.07 7.22
CA TRP A 206 -11.57 8.00 6.13
C TRP A 206 -11.99 7.40 4.79
N SER A 207 -12.92 8.07 4.13
CA SER A 207 -13.40 7.75 2.78
C SER A 207 -12.39 8.15 1.71
N THR A 208 -11.66 9.25 1.91
CA THR A 208 -10.54 9.63 1.03
C THR A 208 -9.35 10.07 1.86
N ILE A 209 -8.15 9.82 1.31
CA ILE A 209 -6.88 10.35 1.79
C ILE A 209 -6.15 10.83 0.55
N ASP A 210 -6.04 12.14 0.43
CA ASP A 210 -5.51 12.81 -0.74
C ASP A 210 -4.28 13.62 -0.33
N LEU A 211 -3.29 13.68 -1.21
CA LEU A 211 -2.11 14.49 -1.00
C LEU A 211 -2.09 15.68 -1.97
N ALA A 212 -1.93 16.86 -1.41
CA ALA A 212 -1.82 18.12 -2.13
C ALA A 212 -0.39 18.66 -2.01
N ILE A 213 0.38 18.70 -3.10
CA ILE A 213 1.77 19.20 -3.09
C ILE A 213 1.89 20.49 -3.92
N LEU A 214 2.58 21.50 -3.39
CA LEU A 214 2.90 22.72 -4.11
C LEU A 214 3.95 22.46 -5.21
N ASP A 215 3.65 22.88 -6.45
CA ASP A 215 4.63 22.91 -7.54
C ASP A 215 5.75 23.93 -7.22
N ASP A 216 7.00 23.58 -7.55
CA ASP A 216 8.12 24.53 -7.43
C ASP A 216 7.97 25.66 -8.45
N PRO A 217 8.13 26.93 -8.07
CA PRO A 217 8.24 28.03 -9.03
C PRO A 217 9.60 27.93 -9.75
N GLY A 218 9.72 27.10 -10.80
CA GLY A 218 10.98 27.02 -11.52
C GLY A 218 11.15 25.90 -12.56
N SER A 219 10.37 25.90 -13.63
CA SER A 219 10.83 25.37 -14.93
C SER A 219 10.36 26.24 -16.10
N GLY A 220 11.23 27.15 -16.54
CA GLY A 220 11.30 27.57 -17.95
C GLY A 220 10.42 28.71 -18.47
N ALA A 221 9.48 29.30 -17.72
CA ALA A 221 8.72 30.46 -18.20
C ALA A 221 9.08 31.73 -17.40
N ARG A 222 9.65 32.73 -18.08
CA ARG A 222 9.72 34.11 -17.53
C ARG A 222 8.28 34.58 -17.32
N ALA A 223 7.84 34.67 -16.07
CA ALA A 223 6.56 35.28 -15.70
C ALA A 223 6.53 36.74 -16.19
N SER A 224 5.50 37.10 -16.96
CA SER A 224 5.36 38.43 -17.57
C SER A 224 4.70 39.46 -16.66
N SER A 225 4.27 39.10 -15.44
CA SER A 225 3.91 40.04 -14.39
C SER A 225 3.86 39.35 -13.01
N ALA A 226 3.97 40.13 -11.93
CA ALA A 226 3.94 39.64 -10.54
C ALA A 226 2.53 39.34 -10.00
N ALA A 227 1.47 39.52 -10.80
CA ALA A 227 0.08 39.40 -10.35
C ALA A 227 -0.65 38.11 -10.79
N ASP A 228 -0.07 37.29 -11.68
CA ASP A 228 -0.80 36.19 -12.35
C ASP A 228 -0.24 34.77 -12.15
N ALA A 229 0.73 34.56 -11.26
CA ALA A 229 1.21 33.21 -10.96
C ALA A 229 0.66 32.73 -9.61
N MET A 230 -0.63 32.37 -9.55
CA MET A 230 -1.14 31.60 -8.40
C MET A 230 -0.31 30.31 -8.30
N PRO A 231 0.24 29.96 -7.12
CA PRO A 231 0.97 28.73 -6.96
C PRO A 231 0.07 27.56 -7.38
N MET A 232 0.61 26.67 -8.22
CA MET A 232 -0.12 25.49 -8.68
C MET A 232 0.06 24.38 -7.65
N MET A 233 -1.00 23.63 -7.40
CA MET A 233 -0.94 22.45 -6.56
C MET A 233 -1.26 21.22 -7.40
N ARG A 234 -0.47 20.17 -7.18
CA ARG A 234 -0.72 18.86 -7.75
C ARG A 234 -1.44 18.02 -6.71
N PHE A 235 -2.64 17.57 -7.06
CA PHE A 235 -3.47 16.72 -6.24
C PHE A 235 -3.25 15.28 -6.65
N TYR A 236 -2.59 14.56 -5.76
CA TYR A 236 -2.43 13.12 -5.82
C TYR A 236 -3.59 12.51 -5.06
N LYS A 237 -4.64 12.15 -5.82
CA LYS A 237 -5.78 11.42 -5.29
C LYS A 237 -5.36 9.95 -5.22
N ALA A 238 -5.21 9.41 -4.01
CA ALA A 238 -4.95 7.98 -3.87
C ALA A 238 -6.09 7.23 -4.58
N PRO A 239 -5.81 6.19 -5.39
CA PRO A 239 -6.84 5.41 -6.06
C PRO A 239 -7.87 5.01 -5.03
N ARG A 240 -9.15 5.03 -5.42
CA ARG A 240 -10.22 4.65 -4.48
C ARG A 240 -10.02 3.23 -3.96
N ARG A 241 -9.22 2.37 -4.60
CA ARG A 241 -8.66 1.12 -4.03
C ARG A 241 -7.39 0.67 -4.74
N PRO A 242 -6.30 0.37 -4.02
CA PRO A 242 -5.37 -0.69 -4.39
C PRO A 242 -5.86 -2.02 -3.79
N MET A 243 -5.02 -3.06 -3.87
CA MET A 243 -5.25 -4.40 -3.34
C MET A 243 -5.94 -4.41 -1.97
N THR A 244 -6.83 -5.38 -1.72
CA THR A 244 -7.49 -5.48 -0.41
C THR A 244 -6.43 -5.61 0.68
N ALA A 245 -6.71 -5.09 1.88
CA ALA A 245 -5.75 -5.08 3.00
C ALA A 245 -5.21 -6.49 3.33
N TYR A 246 -5.98 -7.54 2.99
CA TYR A 246 -5.53 -8.93 3.00
C TYR A 246 -4.30 -9.17 2.11
N TRP A 247 -4.40 -8.83 0.82
CA TRP A 247 -3.35 -9.07 -0.16
C TRP A 247 -2.12 -8.18 0.04
N ASN A 248 -2.27 -7.01 0.68
CA ASN A 248 -1.13 -6.20 1.11
C ASN A 248 -0.26 -6.96 2.11
N ASN A 249 -0.85 -7.65 3.10
CA ASN A 249 -0.07 -8.44 4.05
C ASN A 249 0.67 -9.61 3.36
N VAL A 250 0.07 -10.24 2.36
CA VAL A 250 0.73 -11.28 1.56
C VAL A 250 1.90 -10.68 0.78
N ARG A 251 1.70 -9.56 0.10
CA ARG A 251 2.74 -8.82 -0.64
C ARG A 251 3.92 -8.47 0.27
N ASP A 252 3.66 -7.97 1.47
CA ASP A 252 4.72 -7.59 2.41
C ASP A 252 5.58 -8.81 2.81
N GLY A 253 4.95 -9.98 3.01
CA GLY A 253 5.66 -11.23 3.26
C GLY A 253 6.53 -11.64 2.07
N VAL A 254 6.00 -11.53 0.86
CA VAL A 254 6.71 -11.81 -0.40
C VAL A 254 7.94 -10.92 -0.56
N LEU A 255 7.78 -9.61 -0.41
CA LEU A 255 8.85 -8.63 -0.58
C LEU A 255 9.93 -8.78 0.50
N ALA A 256 9.52 -9.05 1.75
CA ALA A 256 10.47 -9.33 2.83
C ALA A 256 11.32 -10.57 2.53
N ALA A 257 10.70 -11.67 2.09
CA ALA A 257 11.44 -12.88 1.71
C ALA A 257 12.38 -12.64 0.52
N GLY A 258 11.96 -11.86 -0.48
CA GLY A 258 12.82 -11.47 -1.61
C GLY A 258 14.09 -10.76 -1.15
N ARG A 259 13.97 -9.81 -0.20
CA ARG A 259 15.11 -9.14 0.41
C ARG A 259 16.02 -10.09 1.19
N ASP A 260 15.44 -10.88 2.08
CA ASP A 260 16.18 -11.77 2.97
C ASP A 260 16.95 -12.85 2.19
N LEU A 261 16.38 -13.30 1.06
CA LEU A 261 16.95 -14.32 0.18
C LEU A 261 17.75 -13.76 -1.00
N ARG A 262 17.86 -12.43 -1.14
CA ARG A 262 18.51 -11.76 -2.29
C ARG A 262 17.97 -12.24 -3.64
N ALA A 263 16.65 -12.35 -3.76
CA ALA A 263 15.94 -12.64 -4.99
C ALA A 263 15.18 -11.41 -5.48
N THR A 264 15.13 -11.20 -6.80
CA THR A 264 14.21 -10.23 -7.40
C THR A 264 12.82 -10.83 -7.36
N VAL A 265 11.88 -10.15 -6.71
CA VAL A 265 10.50 -10.64 -6.59
C VAL A 265 9.55 -9.55 -7.03
N GLU A 266 8.64 -9.91 -7.93
CA GLU A 266 7.57 -9.04 -8.38
C GLU A 266 6.23 -9.59 -7.89
N PHE A 267 5.49 -8.77 -7.15
CA PHE A 267 4.13 -9.08 -6.76
C PHE A 267 3.16 -8.33 -7.69
N LYS A 268 2.33 -9.06 -8.42
CA LYS A 268 1.28 -8.51 -9.28
C LYS A 268 -0.08 -9.05 -8.84
N SER A 269 -1.13 -8.30 -9.09
CA SER A 269 -2.51 -8.74 -8.83
C SER A 269 -3.29 -8.77 -10.13
N GLY A 270 -4.02 -9.86 -10.37
CA GLY A 270 -4.90 -10.01 -11.52
C GLY A 270 -6.37 -10.07 -11.13
N THR A 271 -7.24 -9.89 -12.10
CA THR A 271 -8.70 -10.07 -11.98
C THR A 271 -9.20 -11.07 -13.03
N VAL A 272 -10.44 -11.54 -12.92
CA VAL A 272 -11.05 -12.47 -13.91
C VAL A 272 -11.30 -11.81 -15.27
N ALA A 273 -11.58 -10.51 -15.32
CA ALA A 273 -12.02 -9.83 -16.56
C ALA A 273 -11.61 -8.34 -16.65
N GLY A 274 -10.52 -7.93 -15.98
CA GLY A 274 -10.01 -6.56 -15.97
C GLY A 274 -8.89 -6.31 -16.98
N ALA A 275 -8.36 -5.08 -16.99
CA ALA A 275 -7.28 -4.66 -17.89
C ALA A 275 -5.99 -5.49 -17.71
N VAL A 276 -5.80 -6.07 -16.52
CA VAL A 276 -4.73 -7.03 -16.19
C VAL A 276 -5.38 -8.29 -15.61
N SER A 277 -5.35 -9.39 -16.38
CA SER A 277 -5.89 -10.70 -15.96
C SER A 277 -4.80 -11.60 -15.39
N GLN A 278 -5.16 -12.60 -14.56
CA GLN A 278 -4.18 -13.55 -14.01
C GLN A 278 -3.49 -14.35 -15.12
N GLU A 279 -4.21 -14.71 -16.18
CA GLU A 279 -3.67 -15.44 -17.33
C GLU A 279 -2.59 -14.63 -18.04
N ALA A 280 -2.84 -13.34 -18.29
CA ALA A 280 -1.89 -12.45 -18.96
C ALA A 280 -0.58 -12.31 -18.15
N LEU A 281 -0.69 -12.19 -16.82
CA LEU A 281 0.45 -12.14 -15.92
C LEU A 281 1.23 -13.46 -15.90
N PHE A 282 0.50 -14.59 -15.90
CA PHE A 282 1.11 -15.91 -15.94
C PHE A 282 1.88 -16.14 -17.25
N GLU A 283 1.29 -15.75 -18.38
CA GLU A 283 1.95 -15.81 -19.69
C GLU A 283 3.16 -14.89 -19.79
N GLU A 284 3.10 -13.72 -19.17
CA GLU A 284 4.25 -12.81 -19.06
C GLU A 284 5.40 -13.48 -18.29
N GLY A 285 5.12 -14.11 -17.14
CA GLY A 285 6.11 -14.84 -16.35
C GLY A 285 6.77 -15.97 -17.14
N ILE A 286 5.99 -16.78 -17.86
CA ILE A 286 6.51 -17.84 -18.74
C ILE A 286 7.40 -17.25 -19.84
N ARG A 287 6.97 -16.16 -20.48
CA ARG A 287 7.69 -15.50 -21.58
C ARG A 287 9.02 -14.92 -21.11
N ARG A 288 9.04 -14.32 -19.92
CA ARG A 288 10.25 -13.78 -19.25
C ARG A 288 11.18 -14.88 -18.76
N ARG A 289 10.69 -16.12 -18.63
CA ARG A 289 11.41 -17.26 -18.02
C ARG A 289 11.88 -16.94 -16.61
N VAL A 290 10.95 -16.43 -15.80
CA VAL A 290 11.19 -16.26 -14.36
C VAL A 290 11.58 -17.59 -13.72
N SER A 291 12.32 -17.53 -12.62
CA SER A 291 12.84 -18.69 -11.89
C SER A 291 11.74 -19.49 -11.18
N GLY A 292 10.57 -18.90 -10.94
CA GLY A 292 9.43 -19.57 -10.32
C GLY A 292 8.20 -18.66 -10.25
N ILE A 293 7.02 -19.28 -10.16
CA ILE A 293 5.74 -18.57 -10.10
C ILE A 293 4.97 -19.03 -8.85
N ALA A 294 4.49 -18.08 -8.05
CA ALA A 294 3.47 -18.34 -7.04
C ALA A 294 2.16 -17.69 -7.47
N VAL A 295 1.02 -18.36 -7.28
CA VAL A 295 -0.28 -17.82 -7.69
C VAL A 295 -1.39 -18.19 -6.72
N ALA A 296 -2.30 -17.26 -6.47
CA ALA A 296 -3.59 -17.54 -5.85
C ALA A 296 -4.67 -17.63 -6.94
N PRO A 297 -5.05 -18.84 -7.39
CA PRO A 297 -5.90 -18.97 -8.58
C PRO A 297 -7.32 -18.48 -8.27
N ILE A 298 -7.81 -17.51 -9.05
CA ILE A 298 -9.22 -17.08 -8.97
C ILE A 298 -10.11 -18.14 -9.63
N ASP A 299 -9.72 -18.56 -10.83
CA ASP A 299 -10.27 -19.73 -11.51
C ASP A 299 -9.18 -20.79 -11.66
N PRO A 300 -9.08 -21.76 -10.73
CA PRO A 300 -8.05 -22.78 -10.79
C PRO A 300 -8.20 -23.71 -12.00
N VAL A 301 -9.41 -23.86 -12.56
CA VAL A 301 -9.66 -24.73 -13.72
C VAL A 301 -9.11 -24.07 -14.99
N GLU A 302 -9.36 -22.78 -15.17
CA GLU A 302 -8.85 -22.02 -16.33
C GLU A 302 -7.33 -21.82 -16.27
N LEU A 303 -6.75 -21.74 -15.06
CA LEU A 303 -5.31 -21.52 -14.89
C LEU A 303 -4.47 -22.80 -15.04
N GLU A 304 -5.04 -23.99 -14.80
CA GLU A 304 -4.31 -25.27 -14.84
C GLU A 304 -3.56 -25.55 -16.18
N PRO A 305 -4.11 -25.27 -17.37
CA PRO A 305 -3.34 -25.38 -18.61
C PRO A 305 -2.08 -24.50 -18.66
N LEU A 306 -2.12 -23.31 -18.05
CA LEU A 306 -0.96 -22.41 -17.96
C LEU A 306 0.06 -22.92 -16.94
N ILE A 307 -0.41 -23.47 -15.81
CA ILE A 307 0.44 -24.12 -14.80
C ILE A 307 1.23 -25.27 -15.44
N ARG A 308 0.57 -26.12 -16.24
CA ARG A 308 1.25 -27.21 -16.98
C ARG A 308 2.32 -26.68 -17.93
N ARG A 309 2.02 -25.63 -18.70
CA ARG A 309 2.97 -25.01 -19.63
C ARG A 309 4.20 -24.44 -18.92
N ALA A 310 4.03 -23.84 -17.74
CA ALA A 310 5.15 -23.35 -16.93
C ALA A 310 6.03 -24.51 -16.43
N GLU A 311 5.41 -25.58 -15.93
CA GLU A 311 6.13 -26.77 -15.47
C GLU A 311 6.90 -27.46 -16.61
N GLU A 312 6.28 -27.61 -17.79
CA GLU A 312 6.93 -28.12 -19.01
C GLU A 312 8.10 -27.22 -19.47
N ALA A 313 8.05 -25.92 -19.16
CA ALA A 313 9.14 -24.97 -19.39
C ALA A 313 10.22 -24.99 -18.28
N GLY A 314 10.08 -25.86 -17.28
CA GLY A 314 11.01 -25.98 -16.15
C GLY A 314 10.84 -24.92 -15.07
N ILE A 315 9.70 -24.20 -15.05
CA ILE A 315 9.41 -23.15 -14.08
C ILE A 315 8.54 -23.76 -12.96
N PRO A 316 9.03 -23.90 -11.72
CA PRO A 316 8.23 -24.41 -10.62
C PRO A 316 7.09 -23.44 -10.31
N VAL A 317 5.89 -23.99 -10.16
CA VAL A 317 4.68 -23.25 -9.81
C VAL A 317 4.16 -23.71 -8.46
N ILE A 318 3.83 -22.79 -7.57
CA ILE A 318 3.17 -23.07 -6.30
C ILE A 318 1.85 -22.29 -6.18
N ALA A 319 0.84 -22.93 -5.58
CA ALA A 319 -0.40 -22.27 -5.23
C ALA A 319 -0.29 -21.64 -3.84
N ILE A 320 -0.85 -20.44 -3.67
CA ILE A 320 -0.95 -19.76 -2.37
C ILE A 320 -2.39 -19.34 -2.08
N ASP A 321 -2.78 -19.28 -0.80
CA ASP A 321 -4.11 -18.85 -0.31
C ASP A 321 -5.32 -19.69 -0.77
N SER A 322 -5.48 -19.81 -2.08
CA SER A 322 -6.52 -20.56 -2.78
C SER A 322 -5.91 -21.85 -3.33
N PRO A 323 -6.49 -23.03 -3.03
CA PRO A 323 -5.92 -24.28 -3.48
C PRO A 323 -6.11 -24.46 -4.99
N PRO A 324 -5.20 -25.19 -5.66
CA PRO A 324 -5.33 -25.50 -7.07
C PRO A 324 -6.40 -26.59 -7.30
N VAL A 325 -6.67 -26.94 -8.56
CA VAL A 325 -7.52 -28.09 -8.86
C VAL A 325 -6.93 -29.40 -8.35
N GLU A 326 -7.77 -30.38 -8.06
CA GLU A 326 -7.32 -31.73 -7.73
C GLU A 326 -6.48 -32.32 -8.88
N GLY A 327 -5.31 -32.87 -8.54
CA GLY A 327 -4.36 -33.39 -9.52
C GLY A 327 -3.59 -32.33 -10.33
N SER A 328 -3.62 -31.06 -9.91
CA SER A 328 -2.85 -29.97 -10.52
C SER A 328 -1.34 -30.23 -10.57
N ARG A 329 -0.66 -29.58 -11.52
CA ARG A 329 0.81 -29.55 -11.62
C ARG A 329 1.50 -28.55 -10.70
N CYS A 330 0.76 -27.80 -9.87
CA CYS A 330 1.37 -27.03 -8.79
C CYS A 330 2.22 -27.96 -7.90
N SER A 331 3.48 -27.60 -7.68
CA SER A 331 4.44 -28.37 -6.88
C SER A 331 4.08 -28.37 -5.39
N LEU A 332 3.37 -27.35 -4.93
CA LEU A 332 3.02 -27.12 -3.53
C LEU A 332 1.80 -26.22 -3.44
N TYR A 333 0.99 -26.40 -2.39
CA TYR A 333 0.01 -25.42 -1.92
C TYR A 333 0.41 -24.91 -0.52
N ILE A 334 0.47 -23.59 -0.35
CA ILE A 334 0.72 -22.92 0.94
C ILE A 334 -0.46 -22.02 1.24
N GLY A 335 -1.19 -22.29 2.32
CA GLY A 335 -2.34 -21.46 2.68
C GLY A 335 -3.02 -21.97 3.93
N THR A 336 -4.20 -21.45 4.20
CA THR A 336 -4.99 -21.89 5.33
C THR A 336 -5.70 -23.20 5.02
N ASP A 337 -5.86 -24.09 6.02
CA ASP A 337 -6.89 -25.12 5.97
C ASP A 337 -8.27 -24.47 6.07
N ASN A 338 -8.83 -24.18 4.88
CA ASN A 338 -10.08 -23.45 4.73
C ASN A 338 -11.27 -24.20 5.33
N ARG A 339 -11.23 -25.54 5.38
CA ARG A 339 -12.28 -26.37 5.97
C ARG A 339 -12.28 -26.26 7.49
N ILE A 340 -11.09 -26.33 8.12
CA ILE A 340 -10.91 -26.10 9.55
C ILE A 340 -11.31 -24.67 9.91
N ALA A 341 -10.89 -23.69 9.13
CA ALA A 341 -11.23 -22.29 9.38
C ALA A 341 -12.75 -22.05 9.34
N GLY A 342 -13.45 -22.65 8.37
CA GLY A 342 -14.91 -22.68 8.33
C GLY A 342 -15.56 -23.33 9.55
N ARG A 343 -15.01 -24.46 10.01
CA ARG A 343 -15.49 -25.16 11.20
C ARG A 343 -15.38 -24.29 12.44
N LEU A 344 -14.25 -23.61 12.63
CA LEU A 344 -14.03 -22.67 13.72
C LEU A 344 -15.03 -21.49 13.68
N ALA A 345 -15.37 -20.98 12.49
CA ALA A 345 -16.41 -19.96 12.34
C ALA A 345 -17.80 -20.47 12.79
N GLY A 346 -18.18 -21.69 12.38
CA GLY A 346 -19.46 -22.30 12.77
C GLY A 346 -19.53 -22.59 14.26
N GLU A 347 -18.44 -23.10 14.82
CA GLU A 347 -18.24 -23.29 16.25
C GLU A 347 -18.37 -21.99 17.05
N MET A 348 -17.83 -20.88 16.55
CA MET A 348 -17.99 -19.58 17.17
C MET A 348 -19.44 -19.11 17.09
N MET A 349 -20.11 -19.30 15.95
CA MET A 349 -21.52 -18.92 15.81
C MET A 349 -22.42 -19.69 16.78
N LEU A 350 -22.17 -20.99 17.01
CA LEU A 350 -22.89 -21.78 18.02
C LEU A 350 -22.69 -21.25 19.45
N ARG A 351 -21.53 -20.67 19.76
CA ARG A 351 -21.27 -20.05 21.07
C ARG A 351 -21.99 -18.72 21.20
N LEU A 352 -22.10 -17.95 20.12
CA LEU A 352 -22.86 -16.70 20.08
C LEU A 352 -24.38 -16.93 20.09
N LEU A 353 -24.84 -18.04 19.51
CA LEU A 353 -26.25 -18.45 19.40
C LEU A 353 -26.46 -19.85 20.01
N PRO A 354 -26.34 -20.00 21.35
CA PRO A 354 -26.39 -21.31 22.01
C PRO A 354 -27.76 -22.00 21.91
N GLN A 355 -28.83 -21.24 21.67
CA GLN A 355 -30.19 -21.77 21.49
C GLN A 355 -30.50 -22.10 20.02
N GLY A 356 -29.52 -21.95 19.12
CA GLY A 356 -29.74 -21.98 17.68
C GLY A 356 -30.20 -20.63 17.15
N GLY A 357 -30.67 -20.64 15.91
CA GLY A 357 -31.15 -19.43 15.23
C GLY A 357 -30.93 -19.48 13.72
N ARG A 358 -31.53 -18.53 13.01
CA ARG A 358 -31.38 -18.39 11.55
C ARG A 358 -30.16 -17.53 11.23
N VAL A 359 -29.29 -18.00 10.35
CA VAL A 359 -28.09 -17.27 9.94
C VAL A 359 -28.01 -17.10 8.44
N THR A 360 -27.41 -16.01 7.98
CA THR A 360 -27.05 -15.81 6.57
C THR A 360 -25.54 -15.95 6.38
N ALA A 361 -25.09 -16.26 5.17
CA ALA A 361 -23.67 -16.20 4.82
C ALA A 361 -23.45 -15.35 3.56
N GLN A 362 -22.29 -14.73 3.46
CA GLN A 362 -21.88 -14.00 2.26
C GLN A 362 -20.46 -14.41 1.86
N ALA A 363 -20.27 -14.68 0.57
CA ALA A 363 -19.01 -15.06 -0.04
C ALA A 363 -18.72 -14.21 -1.29
N PRO A 364 -17.46 -14.10 -1.74
CA PRO A 364 -17.15 -13.57 -3.06
C PRO A 364 -17.71 -14.47 -4.17
N SER A 365 -17.44 -15.77 -4.10
CA SER A 365 -17.98 -16.77 -5.01
C SER A 365 -17.80 -18.15 -4.40
N ILE A 366 -18.84 -18.99 -4.40
CA ILE A 366 -18.76 -20.39 -3.98
C ILE A 366 -18.14 -21.31 -5.06
N ALA A 367 -17.84 -20.74 -6.24
CA ALA A 367 -17.07 -21.43 -7.26
C ALA A 367 -15.59 -21.61 -6.84
N VAL A 368 -15.06 -20.68 -6.04
CA VAL A 368 -13.67 -20.75 -5.57
C VAL A 368 -13.55 -21.76 -4.42
N PRO A 369 -12.58 -22.71 -4.48
CA PRO A 369 -12.46 -23.78 -3.50
C PRO A 369 -12.32 -23.32 -2.05
N ASN A 370 -11.52 -22.29 -1.75
CA ASN A 370 -11.32 -21.80 -0.38
C ASN A 370 -12.63 -21.30 0.26
N ALA A 371 -13.42 -20.51 -0.46
CA ALA A 371 -14.71 -20.02 0.01
C ALA A 371 -15.73 -21.15 0.19
N ARG A 372 -15.73 -22.13 -0.72
CA ARG A 372 -16.55 -23.35 -0.60
C ARG A 372 -16.19 -24.16 0.64
N ASP A 373 -14.90 -24.41 0.87
CA ASP A 373 -14.43 -25.19 2.01
C ASP A 373 -14.74 -24.51 3.34
N ARG A 374 -14.63 -23.18 3.41
CA ARG A 374 -15.05 -22.41 4.60
C ARG A 374 -16.55 -22.57 4.88
N LEU A 375 -17.38 -22.47 3.85
CA LEU A 375 -18.83 -22.66 4.00
C LEU A 375 -19.19 -24.09 4.40
N ASP A 376 -18.53 -25.09 3.80
CA ASP A 376 -18.75 -26.49 4.14
C ASP A 376 -18.28 -26.81 5.57
N GLY A 377 -17.12 -26.31 5.98
CA GLY A 377 -16.64 -26.42 7.36
C GLY A 377 -17.62 -25.81 8.37
N PHE A 378 -18.19 -24.64 8.03
CA PHE A 378 -19.23 -24.01 8.85
C PHE A 378 -20.48 -24.88 8.95
N ARG A 379 -20.92 -25.49 7.84
CA ARG A 379 -22.06 -26.41 7.81
C ARG A 379 -21.78 -27.69 8.59
N GLU A 380 -20.57 -28.24 8.52
CA GLU A 380 -20.14 -29.39 9.31
C GLU A 380 -20.22 -29.10 10.82
N ALA A 381 -19.69 -27.96 11.26
CA ALA A 381 -19.74 -27.55 12.67
C ALA A 381 -21.18 -27.40 13.20
N THR A 382 -22.09 -26.94 12.34
CA THR A 382 -23.48 -26.63 12.71
C THR A 382 -24.46 -27.77 12.43
N ALA A 383 -24.00 -28.86 11.81
CA ALA A 383 -24.81 -30.03 11.52
C ALA A 383 -25.38 -30.64 12.81
N GLY A 384 -26.68 -30.97 12.79
CA GLY A 384 -27.37 -31.56 13.94
C GLY A 384 -27.71 -30.59 15.08
N THR A 385 -27.38 -29.31 14.96
CA THR A 385 -27.74 -28.27 15.95
C THR A 385 -29.09 -27.60 15.64
N ALA A 386 -29.50 -26.62 16.43
CA ALA A 386 -30.67 -25.77 16.15
C ALA A 386 -30.37 -24.59 15.19
N LEU A 387 -29.11 -24.39 14.79
CA LEU A 387 -28.70 -23.33 13.88
C LEU A 387 -29.02 -23.68 12.43
N ARG A 388 -29.57 -22.74 11.65
CA ARG A 388 -29.95 -22.93 10.24
C ARG A 388 -29.37 -21.83 9.35
N VAL A 389 -28.59 -22.22 8.33
CA VAL A 389 -28.15 -21.29 7.28
C VAL A 389 -29.33 -21.05 6.32
N ALA A 390 -29.97 -19.89 6.44
CA ALA A 390 -31.19 -19.52 5.73
C ALA A 390 -30.92 -19.03 4.29
N SER A 391 -29.82 -18.31 4.08
CA SER A 391 -29.47 -17.74 2.78
C SER A 391 -27.96 -17.63 2.61
N ILE A 392 -27.51 -17.67 1.35
CA ILE A 392 -26.13 -17.39 0.96
C ILE A 392 -26.19 -16.37 -0.17
N SER A 393 -25.37 -15.32 -0.09
CA SER A 393 -25.22 -14.31 -1.14
C SER A 393 -23.79 -14.27 -1.67
N GLU A 394 -23.64 -14.04 -2.97
CA GLU A 394 -22.35 -13.97 -3.64
C GLU A 394 -22.08 -12.56 -4.18
N ASN A 395 -21.07 -11.88 -3.63
CA ASN A 395 -20.77 -10.50 -4.00
C ASN A 395 -19.83 -10.38 -5.21
N ARG A 396 -19.39 -11.50 -5.80
CA ARG A 396 -18.61 -11.57 -7.05
C ARG A 396 -17.35 -10.68 -7.03
N PHE A 397 -16.66 -10.67 -5.89
CA PHE A 397 -15.47 -9.84 -5.65
C PHE A 397 -15.73 -8.32 -5.79
N ASP A 398 -16.99 -7.90 -5.62
CA ASP A 398 -17.40 -6.50 -5.57
C ASP A 398 -17.98 -6.22 -4.19
N SER A 399 -17.23 -5.50 -3.35
CA SER A 399 -17.65 -5.22 -1.97
C SER A 399 -18.77 -4.18 -1.89
N ALA A 400 -18.98 -3.32 -2.89
CA ALA A 400 -20.14 -2.42 -2.95
C ALA A 400 -21.43 -3.22 -3.19
N LEU A 401 -21.40 -4.16 -4.15
CA LEU A 401 -22.46 -5.14 -4.35
C LEU A 401 -22.69 -5.98 -3.07
N GLY A 402 -21.62 -6.32 -2.35
CA GLY A 402 -21.71 -7.05 -1.08
C GLY A 402 -22.58 -6.33 -0.03
N VAL A 403 -22.40 -5.01 0.14
CA VAL A 403 -23.22 -4.20 1.04
C VAL A 403 -24.68 -4.15 0.59
N GLU A 404 -24.92 -3.96 -0.71
CA GLU A 404 -26.28 -3.93 -1.27
C GLU A 404 -27.02 -5.26 -1.03
N LEU A 405 -26.37 -6.39 -1.33
CA LEU A 405 -26.91 -7.73 -1.10
C LEU A 405 -27.15 -8.02 0.38
N ALA A 406 -26.25 -7.56 1.25
CA ALA A 406 -26.42 -7.70 2.70
C ALA A 406 -27.63 -6.90 3.20
N LEU A 407 -27.79 -5.65 2.77
CA LEU A 407 -28.95 -4.81 3.09
C LEU A 407 -30.25 -5.44 2.62
N SER A 408 -30.28 -5.94 1.39
CA SER A 408 -31.42 -6.64 0.81
C SER A 408 -31.81 -7.87 1.63
N THR A 409 -30.83 -8.74 1.91
CA THR A 409 -31.02 -9.97 2.70
C THR A 409 -31.55 -9.68 4.10
N LEU A 410 -30.94 -8.75 4.83
CA LEU A 410 -31.33 -8.43 6.20
C LEU A 410 -32.67 -7.71 6.31
N ARG A 411 -33.09 -6.97 5.28
CA ARG A 411 -34.44 -6.38 5.19
C ARG A 411 -35.50 -7.43 4.88
N ALA A 412 -35.18 -8.37 3.99
CA ALA A 412 -36.10 -9.41 3.56
C ALA A 412 -36.39 -10.45 4.66
N ASP A 413 -35.42 -10.72 5.53
CA ASP A 413 -35.57 -11.64 6.65
C ASP A 413 -35.15 -10.99 7.99
N PRO A 414 -36.09 -10.30 8.68
CA PRO A 414 -35.84 -9.71 9.99
C PRO A 414 -35.55 -10.73 11.10
N GLU A 415 -35.88 -12.01 10.90
CA GLU A 415 -35.67 -13.08 11.89
C GLU A 415 -34.25 -13.66 11.87
N LEU A 416 -33.37 -13.18 10.97
CA LEU A 416 -31.96 -13.58 10.97
C LEU A 416 -31.28 -13.16 12.28
N GLU A 417 -30.80 -14.11 13.07
CA GLU A 417 -30.14 -13.86 14.36
C GLU A 417 -28.60 -13.81 14.23
N GLY A 418 -28.06 -14.36 13.15
CA GLY A 418 -26.62 -14.33 12.89
C GLY A 418 -26.24 -14.21 11.42
N ALA A 419 -24.95 -13.93 11.18
CA ALA A 419 -24.40 -13.80 9.85
C ALA A 419 -22.91 -14.17 9.81
N PHE A 420 -22.50 -14.83 8.73
CA PHE A 420 -21.13 -15.29 8.51
C PHE A 420 -20.53 -14.66 7.24
N GLY A 421 -19.47 -13.86 7.41
CA GLY A 421 -18.65 -13.36 6.31
C GLY A 421 -17.52 -14.33 5.99
N ILE A 422 -17.52 -14.90 4.79
CA ILE A 422 -16.61 -16.01 4.40
C ILE A 422 -15.20 -15.52 4.04
N CYS A 423 -15.07 -14.28 3.56
CA CYS A 423 -13.80 -13.63 3.27
C CYS A 423 -13.71 -12.25 3.95
N SER A 424 -12.51 -11.66 3.93
CA SER A 424 -12.16 -10.39 4.57
C SER A 424 -13.22 -9.29 4.45
N GLU A 425 -13.75 -9.05 3.24
CA GLU A 425 -14.69 -7.96 2.96
C GLU A 425 -16.15 -8.27 3.32
N ASN A 426 -16.53 -9.56 3.45
CA ASN A 426 -17.93 -9.94 3.63
C ASN A 426 -18.45 -9.63 5.03
N GLY A 427 -17.62 -9.83 6.05
CA GLY A 427 -17.96 -9.48 7.43
C GLY A 427 -18.29 -8.00 7.58
N PRO A 428 -17.40 -7.09 7.12
CA PRO A 428 -17.67 -5.66 7.08
C PRO A 428 -18.91 -5.27 6.27
N GLY A 429 -19.14 -5.88 5.10
CA GLY A 429 -20.34 -5.64 4.30
C GLY A 429 -21.64 -5.93 5.07
N LEU A 430 -21.69 -7.09 5.74
CA LEU A 430 -22.78 -7.47 6.63
C LEU A 430 -22.90 -6.56 7.86
N GLY A 431 -21.77 -6.11 8.41
CA GLY A 431 -21.74 -5.16 9.52
C GLY A 431 -22.29 -3.76 9.17
N ILE A 432 -21.98 -3.25 7.96
CA ILE A 432 -22.52 -1.98 7.45
C ILE A 432 -24.04 -2.10 7.28
N ALA A 433 -24.50 -3.20 6.69
CA ALA A 433 -25.93 -3.45 6.50
C ALA A 433 -26.66 -3.54 7.86
N SER A 434 -26.08 -4.27 8.82
CA SER A 434 -26.61 -4.38 10.19
C SER A 434 -26.76 -3.02 10.88
N ARG A 435 -25.72 -2.16 10.82
CA ARG A 435 -25.78 -0.78 11.36
C ARG A 435 -26.88 0.05 10.71
N THR A 436 -26.94 0.02 9.38
CA THR A 436 -27.91 0.80 8.60
C THR A 436 -29.36 0.46 8.95
N LEU A 437 -29.62 -0.80 9.33
CA LEU A 437 -30.93 -1.28 9.74
C LEU A 437 -31.18 -1.15 11.26
N GLY A 438 -30.24 -0.56 12.01
CA GLY A 438 -30.34 -0.41 13.46
C GLY A 438 -30.19 -1.71 14.25
N ARG A 439 -29.56 -2.75 13.66
CA ARG A 439 -29.39 -4.10 14.23
C ARG A 439 -27.95 -4.38 14.71
N ALA A 440 -27.14 -3.33 14.85
CA ALA A 440 -25.76 -3.43 15.32
C ALA A 440 -25.69 -4.08 16.71
N GLY A 441 -24.83 -5.08 16.87
CA GLY A 441 -24.69 -5.86 18.11
C GLY A 441 -25.80 -6.90 18.36
N GLU A 442 -26.99 -6.69 17.79
CA GLU A 442 -28.09 -7.67 17.83
C GLU A 442 -27.83 -8.85 16.89
N LEU A 443 -27.47 -8.57 15.63
CA LEU A 443 -27.08 -9.60 14.66
C LEU A 443 -25.70 -10.15 15.02
N LYS A 444 -25.62 -11.44 15.38
CA LYS A 444 -24.34 -12.08 15.74
C LYS A 444 -23.50 -12.34 14.50
N LEU A 445 -22.36 -11.66 14.42
CA LEU A 445 -21.52 -11.60 13.22
C LEU A 445 -20.17 -12.26 13.46
N VAL A 446 -19.87 -13.30 12.68
CA VAL A 446 -18.54 -13.90 12.57
C VAL A 446 -17.96 -13.51 11.22
N ALA A 447 -16.80 -12.87 11.22
CA ALA A 447 -16.11 -12.39 10.03
C ALA A 447 -14.86 -13.23 9.74
N PHE A 448 -14.22 -12.93 8.62
CA PHE A 448 -12.90 -13.42 8.26
C PHE A 448 -11.91 -12.26 8.23
N ASP A 449 -10.66 -12.55 8.58
CA ASP A 449 -9.48 -11.68 8.54
C ASP A 449 -9.59 -10.39 9.38
N LEU A 450 -8.45 -9.78 9.69
CA LEU A 450 -8.38 -8.53 10.48
C LEU A 450 -8.06 -7.32 9.61
N ILE A 451 -8.82 -7.14 8.53
CA ILE A 451 -8.80 -5.87 7.81
C ILE A 451 -9.38 -4.76 8.67
N THR A 452 -9.00 -3.51 8.43
CA THR A 452 -9.34 -2.37 9.29
C THR A 452 -10.83 -2.24 9.59
N PRO A 453 -11.74 -2.39 8.60
CA PRO A 453 -13.17 -2.38 8.88
C PRO A 453 -13.60 -3.46 9.88
N THR A 454 -13.00 -4.65 9.83
CA THR A 454 -13.28 -5.76 10.77
C THR A 454 -12.78 -5.43 12.17
N VAL A 455 -11.55 -4.92 12.30
CA VAL A 455 -10.97 -4.52 13.60
C VAL A 455 -11.83 -3.46 14.27
N ALA A 456 -12.20 -2.40 13.54
CA ALA A 456 -13.07 -1.35 14.07
C ALA A 456 -14.45 -1.90 14.48
N MET A 457 -15.03 -2.79 13.68
CA MET A 457 -16.32 -3.40 14.01
C MET A 457 -16.26 -4.38 15.17
N LEU A 458 -15.13 -5.04 15.42
CA LEU A 458 -14.90 -5.83 16.62
C LEU A 458 -14.89 -4.94 17.87
N GLN A 459 -14.21 -3.80 17.82
CA GLN A 459 -14.16 -2.82 18.92
C GLN A 459 -15.52 -2.19 19.21
N ASP A 460 -16.28 -1.88 18.15
CA ASP A 460 -17.63 -1.33 18.24
C ASP A 460 -18.69 -2.38 18.66
N GLY A 461 -18.33 -3.67 18.74
CA GLY A 461 -19.26 -4.77 19.06
C GLY A 461 -20.25 -5.09 17.94
N VAL A 462 -19.97 -4.66 16.71
CA VAL A 462 -20.80 -5.01 15.54
C VAL A 462 -20.41 -6.37 14.98
N ILE A 463 -19.12 -6.63 14.85
CA ILE A 463 -18.58 -7.97 14.59
C ILE A 463 -18.17 -8.56 15.95
N HIS A 464 -18.47 -9.84 16.16
CA HIS A 464 -18.28 -10.50 17.46
C HIS A 464 -17.04 -11.39 17.49
N ALA A 465 -16.64 -11.91 16.33
CA ALA A 465 -15.42 -12.68 16.17
C ALA A 465 -14.90 -12.58 14.73
N ALA A 466 -13.60 -12.76 14.56
CA ALA A 466 -12.96 -12.92 13.27
C ALA A 466 -12.16 -14.24 13.25
N VAL A 467 -12.26 -14.98 12.16
CA VAL A 467 -11.36 -16.10 11.85
C VAL A 467 -10.22 -15.54 11.02
N VAL A 468 -9.00 -15.65 11.51
CA VAL A 468 -7.83 -14.91 11.02
C VAL A 468 -6.78 -15.87 10.49
N GLN A 469 -6.26 -15.55 9.32
CA GLN A 469 -5.26 -16.35 8.63
C GLN A 469 -3.84 -15.89 9.00
N ARG A 470 -2.81 -16.42 8.31
CA ARG A 470 -1.42 -15.95 8.43
C ARG A 470 -0.91 -15.46 7.08
N GLU A 471 -1.46 -14.35 6.62
CA GLU A 471 -1.28 -13.80 5.27
C GLU A 471 0.19 -13.52 4.95
N TYR A 472 0.88 -12.88 5.90
CA TYR A 472 2.31 -12.59 5.78
C TYR A 472 3.16 -13.87 5.64
N ASP A 473 2.84 -14.90 6.43
CA ASP A 473 3.58 -16.16 6.38
C ASP A 473 3.33 -16.90 5.06
N MET A 474 2.13 -16.83 4.48
CA MET A 474 1.86 -17.36 3.14
C MET A 474 2.78 -16.71 2.11
N GLY A 475 2.86 -15.37 2.13
CA GLY A 475 3.72 -14.61 1.22
C GLY A 475 5.20 -14.90 1.41
N TYR A 476 5.68 -14.92 2.66
CA TYR A 476 7.09 -15.16 2.95
C TYR A 476 7.52 -16.59 2.57
N ARG A 477 6.73 -17.59 2.97
CA ARG A 477 7.05 -19.01 2.73
C ARG A 477 6.95 -19.38 1.26
N CYS A 478 6.15 -18.69 0.44
CA CYS A 478 6.05 -19.00 -0.97
C CYS A 478 7.35 -18.68 -1.71
N VAL A 479 7.94 -17.52 -1.45
CA VAL A 479 9.25 -17.14 -2.00
C VAL A 479 10.34 -18.05 -1.47
N GLN A 480 10.31 -18.39 -0.17
CA GLN A 480 11.25 -19.34 0.42
C GLN A 480 11.20 -20.72 -0.25
N ALA A 481 9.99 -21.25 -0.48
CA ALA A 481 9.80 -22.55 -1.12
C ALA A 481 10.30 -22.53 -2.57
N LEU A 482 9.98 -21.48 -3.34
CA LEU A 482 10.47 -21.32 -4.71
C LEU A 482 11.99 -21.19 -4.76
N HIS A 483 12.58 -20.38 -3.88
CA HIS A 483 14.02 -20.25 -3.75
C HIS A 483 14.69 -21.61 -3.48
N ASP A 484 14.16 -22.39 -2.54
CA ASP A 484 14.69 -23.71 -2.22
C ASP A 484 14.56 -24.70 -3.38
N MET A 485 13.43 -24.68 -4.09
CA MET A 485 13.20 -25.50 -5.28
C MET A 485 14.22 -25.21 -6.38
N VAL A 486 14.53 -23.93 -6.61
CA VAL A 486 15.48 -23.53 -7.66
C VAL A 486 16.93 -23.80 -7.25
N THR A 487 17.28 -23.53 -5.99
CA THR A 487 18.68 -23.62 -5.54
C THR A 487 19.10 -25.03 -5.12
N ARG A 488 18.18 -25.83 -4.56
CA ARG A 488 18.46 -27.19 -4.05
C ARG A 488 17.90 -28.30 -4.95
N GLY A 489 17.06 -27.93 -5.92
CA GLY A 489 16.30 -28.84 -6.77
C GLY A 489 14.91 -29.12 -6.20
N VAL A 490 13.90 -29.15 -7.08
CA VAL A 490 12.47 -29.27 -6.74
C VAL A 490 12.21 -30.49 -5.86
N GLU A 491 12.67 -31.68 -6.26
CA GLU A 491 12.45 -32.93 -5.50
C GLU A 491 13.01 -32.87 -4.08
N ARG A 492 14.20 -32.28 -3.91
CA ARG A 492 14.88 -32.19 -2.62
C ARG A 492 14.19 -31.20 -1.69
N ALA A 493 13.83 -30.03 -2.21
CA ALA A 493 13.06 -29.04 -1.44
C ALA A 493 11.71 -29.62 -0.99
N LEU A 494 11.06 -30.35 -1.89
CA LEU A 494 9.80 -31.02 -1.63
C LEU A 494 9.90 -32.19 -0.64
N ALA A 495 11.04 -32.87 -0.52
CA ALA A 495 11.21 -34.00 0.39
C ALA A 495 11.16 -33.61 1.89
N GLU A 496 11.42 -32.34 2.20
CA GLU A 496 11.37 -31.79 3.56
C GLU A 496 9.97 -31.30 3.97
N LEU A 497 9.02 -31.33 3.02
CA LEU A 497 7.65 -30.86 3.21
C LEU A 497 6.66 -32.03 3.39
N PRO A 498 5.44 -31.78 3.92
CA PRO A 498 4.43 -32.82 4.06
C PRO A 498 4.14 -33.54 2.74
N ALA A 499 3.90 -34.86 2.84
CA ALA A 499 3.58 -35.70 1.68
C ALA A 499 2.31 -35.24 0.94
N SER A 500 1.39 -34.56 1.65
CA SER A 500 0.18 -33.95 1.09
C SER A 500 0.47 -32.82 0.09
N ARG A 501 1.72 -32.32 0.01
CA ARG A 501 2.07 -31.10 -0.74
C ARG A 501 1.23 -29.89 -0.33
N PHE A 502 0.73 -29.90 0.90
CA PHE A 502 0.00 -28.81 1.51
C PHE A 502 0.73 -28.37 2.80
N VAL A 503 1.11 -27.10 2.85
CA VAL A 503 1.63 -26.44 4.04
C VAL A 503 0.54 -25.54 4.60
N ASP A 504 -0.12 -26.01 5.65
CA ASP A 504 -1.08 -25.19 6.40
C ASP A 504 -0.32 -24.10 7.17
N THR A 505 -0.63 -22.84 6.88
CA THR A 505 -0.09 -21.71 7.64
C THR A 505 -0.75 -21.57 9.01
N GLY A 506 -1.90 -22.20 9.22
CA GLY A 506 -2.68 -22.15 10.45
C GLY A 506 -3.73 -21.04 10.42
N VAL A 507 -4.65 -21.14 11.37
CA VAL A 507 -5.79 -20.23 11.54
C VAL A 507 -6.02 -19.97 13.03
N ASP A 508 -6.35 -18.73 13.36
CA ASP A 508 -6.66 -18.30 14.71
C ASP A 508 -8.06 -17.70 14.77
N VAL A 509 -8.74 -17.88 15.91
CA VAL A 509 -10.00 -17.19 16.19
C VAL A 509 -9.69 -16.00 17.07
N VAL A 510 -10.06 -14.81 16.63
CA VAL A 510 -9.82 -13.55 17.34
C VAL A 510 -11.13 -12.94 17.78
N THR A 511 -11.20 -12.54 19.05
CA THR A 511 -12.29 -11.74 19.58
C THR A 511 -11.74 -10.52 20.32
N ILE A 512 -12.61 -9.60 20.73
CA ILE A 512 -12.17 -8.38 21.39
C ILE A 512 -11.39 -8.67 22.68
N GLU A 513 -11.81 -9.68 23.43
CA GLU A 513 -11.17 -10.12 24.67
C GLU A 513 -10.66 -11.56 24.55
N ARG A 514 -9.78 -11.96 25.47
CA ARG A 514 -9.26 -13.32 25.48
C ARG A 514 -10.35 -14.27 25.99
N THR A 515 -10.55 -15.38 25.27
CA THR A 515 -11.45 -16.46 25.72
C THR A 515 -10.71 -17.79 25.71
N PRO A 516 -11.27 -18.87 26.31
CA PRO A 516 -10.65 -20.20 26.24
C PRO A 516 -10.49 -20.77 24.82
N PHE A 517 -11.12 -20.14 23.83
CA PHE A 517 -11.22 -20.60 22.45
C PHE A 517 -10.89 -19.48 21.44
N SER A 518 -10.36 -18.36 21.91
CA SER A 518 -9.93 -17.26 21.04
C SER A 518 -8.77 -16.48 21.64
N ILE A 519 -8.01 -15.84 20.77
CA ILE A 519 -6.96 -14.88 21.13
C ILE A 519 -7.62 -13.50 21.23
N ALA A 520 -7.21 -12.69 22.21
CA ALA A 520 -7.62 -11.29 22.26
C ALA A 520 -7.04 -10.54 21.05
N LEU A 521 -7.83 -9.63 20.48
CA LEU A 521 -7.40 -8.82 19.34
C LEU A 521 -6.08 -8.08 19.60
N SER A 522 -5.88 -7.48 20.78
CA SER A 522 -4.63 -6.81 21.16
C SER A 522 -3.43 -7.77 21.22
N ASP A 523 -3.63 -8.98 21.77
CA ASP A 523 -2.59 -10.00 21.85
C ASP A 523 -2.20 -10.50 20.45
N TYR A 524 -3.19 -10.76 19.59
CA TYR A 524 -2.95 -11.18 18.21
C TYR A 524 -2.17 -10.10 17.43
N LEU A 525 -2.60 -8.85 17.55
CA LEU A 525 -1.93 -7.70 16.93
C LEU A 525 -0.48 -7.52 17.42
N ALA A 526 -0.18 -7.83 18.68
CA ALA A 526 1.19 -7.83 19.20
C ALA A 526 2.01 -9.03 18.67
N MET A 527 1.41 -10.22 18.64
CA MET A 527 2.05 -11.46 18.17
C MET A 527 2.40 -11.42 16.69
N SER A 528 1.51 -10.90 15.84
CA SER A 528 1.76 -10.80 14.39
C SER A 528 3.00 -9.98 14.08
N SER A 529 3.24 -8.91 14.84
CA SER A 529 4.43 -8.07 14.73
C SER A 529 5.71 -8.84 15.10
N ALA A 530 5.65 -9.66 16.15
CA ALA A 530 6.76 -10.51 16.56
C ALA A 530 7.08 -11.62 15.53
N HIS A 531 6.06 -12.22 14.90
CA HIS A 531 6.26 -13.21 13.85
C HIS A 531 6.99 -12.63 12.62
N ARG A 532 6.62 -11.42 12.20
CA ARG A 532 7.33 -10.70 11.10
C ARG A 532 8.81 -10.52 11.41
N ILE A 533 9.16 -10.17 12.66
CA ILE A 533 10.55 -10.01 13.11
C ILE A 533 11.29 -11.36 13.19
N ALA A 534 10.61 -12.42 13.66
CA ALA A 534 11.22 -13.75 13.77
C ALA A 534 11.63 -14.31 12.40
N ASN A 535 10.82 -14.06 11.36
CA ASN A 535 11.11 -14.51 9.99
C ASN A 535 12.39 -13.85 9.42
N ARG A 536 12.75 -12.61 9.82
CA ARG A 536 13.98 -11.90 9.40
C ARG A 536 15.30 -12.51 9.91
N LYS A 537 15.27 -13.53 10.79
CA LYS A 537 16.49 -14.12 11.38
C LYS A 537 17.15 -15.20 10.53
N LEU A 538 16.65 -15.47 9.33
CA LEU A 538 17.32 -16.34 8.37
C LEU A 538 18.43 -15.53 7.67
N GLY A 539 19.69 -15.88 7.94
CA GLY A 539 20.85 -15.15 7.44
C GLY A 539 20.89 -15.08 5.91
N ALA A 540 21.23 -13.91 5.37
CA ALA A 540 21.30 -13.67 3.94
C ALA A 540 22.37 -14.57 3.27
N PRO A 541 22.08 -15.19 2.12
CA PRO A 541 23.08 -15.96 1.38
C PRO A 541 24.23 -15.06 0.89
N ASP A 542 25.45 -15.61 0.85
CA ASP A 542 26.68 -14.87 0.51
C ASP A 542 26.75 -14.37 -0.95
N ARG A 543 25.88 -14.87 -1.84
CA ARG A 543 25.89 -14.54 -3.28
C ARG A 543 24.48 -14.23 -3.80
N ASP A 544 24.41 -13.20 -4.65
CA ASP A 544 23.27 -12.93 -5.51
C ASP A 544 23.28 -13.92 -6.69
N LEU A 545 22.19 -14.67 -6.85
CA LEU A 545 22.03 -15.69 -7.88
C LEU A 545 21.25 -15.19 -9.11
N GLY A 546 20.81 -13.93 -9.11
CA GLY A 546 19.98 -13.37 -10.19
C GLY A 546 18.63 -14.06 -10.33
N LEU A 547 18.08 -14.58 -9.24
CA LEU A 547 16.78 -15.26 -9.23
C LEU A 547 15.65 -14.24 -9.36
N GLU A 548 14.68 -14.55 -10.20
CA GLU A 548 13.50 -13.71 -10.46
C GLU A 548 12.23 -14.52 -10.18
N PHE A 549 11.40 -14.09 -9.24
CA PHE A 549 10.14 -14.74 -8.92
C PHE A 549 8.95 -13.82 -9.22
N LEU A 550 7.89 -14.39 -9.77
CA LEU A 550 6.62 -13.70 -9.98
C LEU A 550 5.57 -14.27 -9.02
N VAL A 551 4.99 -13.41 -8.19
CA VAL A 551 3.87 -13.77 -7.31
C VAL A 551 2.60 -13.08 -7.79
N ILE A 552 1.55 -13.86 -8.03
CA ILE A 552 0.29 -13.39 -8.61
C ILE A 552 -0.83 -13.53 -7.55
N GLY A 553 -1.26 -12.39 -7.00
CA GLY A 553 -2.41 -12.29 -6.10
C GLY A 553 -3.73 -11.98 -6.82
N MET A 554 -4.75 -11.62 -6.04
CA MET A 554 -6.07 -11.21 -6.55
C MET A 554 -6.31 -9.71 -6.30
N ALA A 555 -6.83 -9.00 -7.30
CA ALA A 555 -7.31 -7.62 -7.17
C ALA A 555 -8.85 -7.53 -7.28
N GLU A 556 -9.44 -6.44 -6.78
CA GLU A 556 -10.82 -6.05 -7.11
C GLU A 556 -10.87 -5.30 -8.46
N ARG A 557 -12.06 -5.08 -9.03
CA ARG A 557 -12.23 -4.22 -10.23
C ARG A 557 -11.83 -2.78 -9.91
N GLU A 558 -10.93 -2.22 -10.70
CA GLU A 558 -10.41 -0.85 -10.53
C GLU A 558 -11.36 0.24 -11.05
N SER A 559 -11.31 1.40 -10.37
CA SER A 559 -11.62 2.71 -10.97
C SER A 559 -10.33 3.48 -11.19
N VAL A 560 -10.19 4.09 -12.36
CA VAL A 560 -8.98 4.77 -12.87
C VAL A 560 -8.47 5.86 -11.92
N ALA A 561 -7.16 5.85 -11.62
CA ALA A 561 -6.46 6.93 -10.91
C ALA A 561 -6.40 8.22 -11.74
N GLY A 562 -6.54 9.38 -11.10
CA GLY A 562 -6.45 10.69 -11.74
C GLY A 562 -5.36 11.56 -11.11
N ASP A 563 -4.50 12.15 -11.94
CA ASP A 563 -3.56 13.22 -11.60
C ASP A 563 -4.18 14.55 -12.04
N GLU A 564 -4.56 15.39 -11.08
CA GLU A 564 -5.18 16.69 -11.35
C GLU A 564 -4.27 17.82 -10.87
N ARG A 565 -4.06 18.81 -11.74
CA ARG A 565 -3.42 20.08 -11.39
C ARG A 565 -4.47 21.16 -11.23
N ALA A 566 -4.46 21.86 -10.10
CA ALA A 566 -5.36 22.97 -9.85
C ALA A 566 -4.62 24.10 -9.10
N PRO A 567 -5.00 25.37 -9.31
CA PRO A 567 -4.38 26.48 -8.61
C PRO A 567 -4.75 26.45 -7.11
N VAL A 568 -3.84 26.91 -6.24
CA VAL A 568 -4.11 27.05 -4.80
C VAL A 568 -5.14 28.17 -4.60
N ALA A 569 -6.40 27.79 -4.48
CA ALA A 569 -7.46 28.76 -4.18
C ALA A 569 -7.41 29.14 -2.70
N GLU A 570 -7.44 30.44 -2.38
CA GLU A 570 -7.64 30.92 -1.00
C GLU A 570 -8.96 30.39 -0.39
N GLN A 571 -9.94 30.08 -1.25
CA GLN A 571 -11.21 29.44 -0.89
C GLN A 571 -11.12 27.91 -1.07
N SER A 572 -10.13 27.29 -0.44
CA SER A 572 -10.02 25.84 -0.31
C SER A 572 -9.50 25.49 1.08
N LEU A 573 -9.86 24.31 1.61
CA LEU A 573 -9.36 23.84 2.90
C LEU A 573 -7.84 23.70 2.84
N ALA A 574 -7.30 23.15 1.74
CA ALA A 574 -5.87 23.06 1.52
C ALA A 574 -5.18 24.44 1.55
N GLY A 575 -5.72 25.44 0.83
CA GLY A 575 -5.19 26.80 0.83
C GLY A 575 -5.23 27.43 2.22
N ARG A 576 -6.28 27.15 3.00
CA ARG A 576 -6.40 27.64 4.37
C ARG A 576 -5.35 27.02 5.29
N VAL A 577 -5.15 25.71 5.24
CA VAL A 577 -4.09 25.01 6.01
C VAL A 577 -2.70 25.55 5.67
N ILE A 578 -2.41 25.80 4.39
CA ILE A 578 -1.13 26.39 3.96
C ILE A 578 -0.95 27.79 4.56
N SER A 579 -1.97 28.65 4.46
CA SER A 579 -1.89 30.02 4.95
C SER A 579 -1.80 30.14 6.47
N THR A 580 -2.46 29.24 7.21
CA THR A 580 -2.46 29.25 8.68
C THR A 580 -1.33 28.43 9.28
N CYS A 581 -0.70 27.55 8.50
CA CYS A 581 0.28 26.55 8.97
C CYS A 581 -0.26 25.67 10.10
N CYS A 582 -1.58 25.49 10.18
CA CYS A 582 -2.26 24.80 11.27
C CYS A 582 -3.19 23.72 10.72
N SER A 583 -3.24 22.58 11.41
CA SER A 583 -4.21 21.52 11.10
C SER A 583 -5.63 22.03 11.33
N LEU A 584 -6.55 21.65 10.43
CA LEU A 584 -7.95 22.04 10.49
C LEU A 584 -8.84 20.81 10.41
N VAL A 585 -9.82 20.74 11.31
CA VAL A 585 -10.91 19.75 11.29
C VAL A 585 -12.20 20.53 11.06
N ILE A 586 -12.93 20.19 10.00
CA ILE A 586 -14.14 20.93 9.61
C ILE A 586 -15.32 19.98 9.38
N ASP A 587 -16.52 20.49 9.68
CA ASP A 587 -17.78 19.94 9.20
C ASP A 587 -18.05 20.48 7.79
N THR A 588 -18.21 19.59 6.82
CA THR A 588 -18.45 19.96 5.41
C THR A 588 -19.80 20.65 5.19
N THR A 589 -20.71 20.57 6.16
CA THR A 589 -22.02 21.23 6.15
C THR A 589 -21.99 22.63 6.77
N SER A 590 -20.87 23.05 7.35
CA SER A 590 -20.71 24.38 7.94
C SER A 590 -20.80 25.49 6.87
N SER A 591 -21.62 26.51 7.16
CA SER A 591 -21.76 27.70 6.32
C SER A 591 -20.45 28.49 6.13
N GLU A 592 -19.48 28.32 7.03
CA GLU A 592 -18.17 28.99 6.93
C GLU A 592 -17.34 28.46 5.74
N TYR A 593 -17.45 27.17 5.43
CA TYR A 593 -16.66 26.48 4.42
C TYR A 593 -17.48 26.13 3.17
N GLU A 594 -18.73 26.58 3.09
CA GLU A 594 -19.67 26.23 2.01
C GLU A 594 -19.16 26.61 0.61
N ARG A 595 -18.36 27.68 0.52
CA ARG A 595 -17.80 28.20 -0.73
C ARG A 595 -16.46 27.58 -1.10
N PHE A 596 -15.91 26.71 -0.25
CA PHE A 596 -14.59 26.12 -0.48
C PHE A 596 -14.71 24.99 -1.50
N SER A 597 -13.91 25.03 -2.56
CA SER A 597 -14.11 24.14 -3.72
C SER A 597 -13.90 22.67 -3.40
N ASP A 598 -12.85 22.35 -2.63
CA ASP A 598 -12.52 21.01 -2.16
C ASP A 598 -13.52 20.48 -1.13
N VAL A 599 -14.05 21.37 -0.26
CA VAL A 599 -15.13 21.04 0.68
C VAL A 599 -16.44 20.75 -0.04
N ALA A 600 -16.76 21.52 -1.08
CA ALA A 600 -17.95 21.31 -1.90
C ALA A 600 -17.90 19.97 -2.66
N GLU A 601 -16.74 19.63 -3.24
CA GLU A 601 -16.48 18.33 -3.88
C GLU A 601 -16.59 17.17 -2.87
N ALA A 602 -15.95 17.29 -1.70
CA ALA A 602 -16.02 16.29 -0.64
C ALA A 602 -17.48 16.06 -0.18
N ARG A 603 -18.25 17.13 0.01
CA ARG A 603 -19.68 17.06 0.37
C ARG A 603 -20.53 16.40 -0.71
N TRP A 604 -20.27 16.70 -1.98
CA TRP A 604 -20.94 16.03 -3.11
C TRP A 604 -20.66 14.52 -3.10
N ASN A 605 -19.46 14.14 -2.69
CA ASN A 605 -19.04 12.74 -2.51
C ASN A 605 -19.50 12.12 -1.18
N GLY A 606 -20.36 12.78 -0.41
CA GLY A 606 -20.95 12.24 0.82
C GLY A 606 -20.16 12.50 2.11
N ALA A 607 -19.01 13.18 2.05
CA ALA A 607 -18.22 13.49 3.22
C ALA A 607 -18.96 14.48 4.16
N ARG A 608 -18.91 14.22 5.46
CA ARG A 608 -19.45 15.03 6.56
C ARG A 608 -18.34 15.69 7.38
N THR A 609 -17.20 15.03 7.55
CA THR A 609 -16.01 15.59 8.21
C THR A 609 -14.86 15.65 7.22
N MET A 610 -14.09 16.73 7.24
CA MET A 610 -12.85 16.86 6.47
C MET A 610 -11.72 17.37 7.36
N VAL A 611 -10.52 16.83 7.17
CA VAL A 611 -9.32 17.18 7.92
C VAL A 611 -8.22 17.56 6.95
N GLY A 612 -7.55 18.67 7.22
CA GLY A 612 -6.35 19.07 6.51
C GLY A 612 -5.19 19.21 7.49
N VAL A 613 -4.07 18.54 7.21
CA VAL A 613 -2.86 18.56 8.04
C VAL A 613 -1.68 19.06 7.21
N PRO A 614 -0.92 20.07 7.68
CA PRO A 614 0.21 20.62 6.94
C PRO A 614 1.39 19.64 6.90
N LEU A 615 2.10 19.63 5.76
CA LEU A 615 3.36 18.92 5.58
C LEU A 615 4.50 19.93 5.54
N PHE A 616 5.38 19.82 6.54
CA PHE A 616 6.49 20.76 6.72
C PHE A 616 7.78 20.27 6.07
N SER A 617 8.47 21.19 5.42
CA SER A 617 9.89 21.09 5.09
C SER A 617 10.60 22.23 5.81
N ARG A 618 11.43 21.88 6.79
CA ARG A 618 12.02 22.85 7.74
C ARG A 618 10.93 23.70 8.40
N ASP A 619 10.79 24.96 8.01
CA ASP A 619 9.84 25.93 8.57
C ASP A 619 8.73 26.32 7.56
N ALA A 620 8.63 25.66 6.40
CA ALA A 620 7.67 26.00 5.36
C ALA A 620 6.73 24.82 5.03
N VAL A 621 5.44 25.12 4.85
CA VAL A 621 4.46 24.14 4.37
C VAL A 621 4.65 23.95 2.87
N PHE A 622 5.00 22.73 2.44
CA PHE A 622 5.16 22.39 1.01
C PHE A 622 4.01 21.55 0.46
N GLY A 623 3.10 21.10 1.34
CA GLY A 623 1.92 20.33 0.96
C GLY A 623 0.93 20.18 2.11
N VAL A 624 -0.20 19.54 1.82
CA VAL A 624 -1.29 19.28 2.76
C VAL A 624 -1.76 17.85 2.57
N LEU A 625 -1.87 17.12 3.68
CA LEU A 625 -2.56 15.84 3.74
C LEU A 625 -4.05 16.11 4.01
N LEU A 626 -4.92 15.68 3.10
CA LEU A 626 -6.37 15.87 3.18
C LEU A 626 -7.04 14.53 3.46
N LEU A 627 -7.91 14.48 4.46
CA LEU A 627 -8.69 13.30 4.78
C LEU A 627 -10.18 13.67 4.82
N SER A 628 -11.04 12.82 4.26
CA SER A 628 -12.49 13.00 4.31
C SER A 628 -13.17 11.81 4.95
N SER A 629 -14.27 12.01 5.66
CA SER A 629 -15.09 10.94 6.24
C SER A 629 -16.57 11.25 6.03
N GLU A 630 -17.36 10.22 5.69
CA GLU A 630 -18.82 10.30 5.65
C GLU A 630 -19.46 10.45 7.05
N ARG A 631 -18.68 10.26 8.13
CA ARG A 631 -19.17 10.43 9.51
C ARG A 631 -19.07 11.90 9.94
N PRO A 632 -20.10 12.46 10.61
CA PRO A 632 -19.97 13.73 11.31
C PRO A 632 -19.04 13.58 12.52
N ASP A 633 -18.33 14.65 12.89
CA ASP A 633 -17.39 14.70 14.02
C ASP A 633 -16.39 13.52 14.07
N ALA A 634 -15.90 13.10 12.89
CA ALA A 634 -15.14 11.86 12.78
C ALA A 634 -13.76 11.93 13.46
N CYS A 635 -13.19 13.12 13.66
CA CYS A 635 -11.83 13.31 14.14
C CYS A 635 -11.80 13.80 15.60
N SER A 636 -11.32 12.96 16.51
CA SER A 636 -11.03 13.38 17.88
C SER A 636 -9.66 14.07 17.99
N PRO A 637 -9.37 14.80 19.09
CA PRO A 637 -8.05 15.40 19.31
C PRO A 637 -6.89 14.37 19.29
N SER A 638 -7.14 13.15 19.79
CA SER A 638 -6.16 12.07 19.72
C SER A 638 -5.93 11.56 18.30
N ASP A 639 -7.00 11.48 17.50
CA ASP A 639 -6.89 11.10 16.08
C ASP A 639 -6.09 12.14 15.31
N LEU A 640 -6.37 13.43 15.54
CA LEU A 640 -5.65 14.53 14.91
C LEU A 640 -4.17 14.49 15.26
N ALA A 641 -3.83 14.32 16.55
CA ALA A 641 -2.44 14.21 16.99
C ALA A 641 -1.70 13.02 16.35
N LEU A 642 -2.39 11.90 16.12
CA LEU A 642 -1.83 10.77 15.38
C LEU A 642 -1.61 11.10 13.91
N ILE A 643 -2.60 11.69 13.23
CA ILE A 643 -2.49 12.09 11.82
C ILE A 643 -1.34 13.09 11.65
N GLU A 644 -1.17 14.04 12.56
CA GLU A 644 -0.05 14.99 12.57
C GLU A 644 1.31 14.30 12.68
N ARG A 645 1.45 13.28 13.55
CA ARG A 645 2.70 12.50 13.63
C ARG A 645 2.99 11.76 12.33
N VAL A 646 1.97 11.19 11.71
CA VAL A 646 2.11 10.45 10.45
C VAL A 646 2.43 11.38 9.29
N ALA A 647 1.75 12.53 9.23
CA ALA A 647 2.03 13.60 8.29
C ALA A 647 3.47 14.12 8.43
N ALA A 648 3.99 14.26 9.66
CA ALA A 648 5.38 14.66 9.88
C ALA A 648 6.38 13.64 9.31
N VAL A 649 6.14 12.34 9.50
CA VAL A 649 6.97 11.29 8.90
C VAL A 649 6.86 11.29 7.38
N ALA A 650 5.65 11.35 6.84
CA ALA A 650 5.40 11.40 5.39
C ALA A 650 6.06 12.63 4.74
N ALA A 651 6.04 13.79 5.41
CA ALA A 651 6.62 15.04 4.93
C ALA A 651 8.13 14.91 4.67
N VAL A 652 8.88 14.35 5.63
CA VAL A 652 10.33 14.11 5.49
C VAL A 652 10.64 13.27 4.24
N VAL A 653 9.78 12.30 3.96
CA VAL A 653 10.02 11.34 2.89
C VAL A 653 9.62 11.88 1.54
N LEU A 654 8.46 12.53 1.45
CA LEU A 654 8.02 13.21 0.24
C LEU A 654 9.07 14.23 -0.19
N GLU A 655 9.71 14.91 0.77
CA GLU A 655 10.86 15.78 0.50
C GLU A 655 12.05 15.00 -0.06
N ASN A 656 12.43 13.86 0.53
CA ASN A 656 13.51 13.00 0.03
C ASN A 656 13.23 12.47 -1.38
N ALA A 657 12.03 11.98 -1.66
CA ALA A 657 11.61 11.48 -2.98
C ALA A 657 11.62 12.60 -4.03
N ARG A 658 11.19 13.81 -3.66
CA ARG A 658 11.27 15.01 -4.51
C ARG A 658 12.72 15.44 -4.78
N LEU A 659 13.61 15.33 -3.79
CA LEU A 659 15.04 15.59 -3.97
C LEU A 659 15.70 14.56 -4.88
N LEU A 660 15.40 13.27 -4.70
CA LEU A 660 15.92 12.20 -5.54
C LEU A 660 15.45 12.33 -7.00
N SER A 661 14.18 12.64 -7.21
CA SER A 661 13.64 12.91 -8.55
C SER A 661 14.38 14.06 -9.23
N ARG A 662 14.65 15.16 -8.51
CA ARG A 662 15.45 16.30 -9.01
C ARG A 662 16.88 15.90 -9.37
N ILE A 663 17.53 15.09 -8.52
CA ILE A 663 18.88 14.58 -8.80
C ILE A 663 18.87 13.74 -10.07
N LYS A 664 17.91 12.82 -10.23
CA LYS A 664 17.79 11.97 -11.42
C LYS A 664 17.57 12.76 -12.70
N GLU A 665 16.66 13.74 -12.66
CA GLU A 665 16.39 14.60 -13.81
C GLU A 665 17.65 15.38 -14.20
N ARG A 666 18.36 15.95 -13.23
CA ARG A 666 19.61 16.67 -13.48
C ARG A 666 20.72 15.76 -14.01
N THR A 667 20.82 14.52 -13.52
CA THR A 667 21.76 13.53 -14.05
C THR A 667 21.45 13.18 -15.50
N ARG A 668 20.17 12.95 -15.85
CA ARG A 668 19.76 12.68 -17.24
C ARG A 668 20.09 13.85 -18.18
N GLU A 669 19.87 15.08 -17.74
CA GLU A 669 20.26 16.28 -18.50
C GLU A 669 21.78 16.33 -18.73
N LEU A 670 22.58 16.07 -17.70
CA LEU A 670 24.04 16.03 -17.79
C LEU A 670 24.53 14.92 -18.73
N GLU A 671 23.94 13.72 -18.65
CA GLU A 671 24.25 12.62 -19.57
C GLU A 671 23.89 12.95 -21.02
N ALA A 672 22.75 13.60 -21.25
CA ALA A 672 22.35 14.04 -22.58
C ALA A 672 23.32 15.09 -23.15
N LEU A 673 23.79 16.02 -22.31
CA LEU A 673 24.82 16.99 -22.69
C LEU A 673 26.16 16.31 -23.00
N SER A 674 26.58 15.35 -22.17
CA SER A 674 27.83 14.59 -22.38
C SER A 674 27.79 13.80 -23.68
N ARG A 675 26.70 13.06 -23.94
CA ARG A 675 26.50 12.34 -25.21
C ARG A 675 26.55 13.26 -26.42
N ARG A 676 26.01 14.48 -26.29
CA ARG A 676 26.08 15.49 -27.36
C ARG A 676 27.51 15.97 -27.59
N GLN A 677 28.32 16.15 -26.54
CA GLN A 677 29.74 16.48 -26.68
C GLN A 677 30.53 15.35 -27.36
N GLU A 678 30.30 14.10 -26.97
CA GLU A 678 30.96 12.93 -27.58
C GLU A 678 30.62 12.80 -29.07
N ALA A 679 29.34 12.94 -29.46
CA ALA A 679 28.93 12.91 -30.86
C ALA A 679 29.58 14.04 -31.70
N LEU A 680 29.77 15.23 -31.11
CA LEU A 680 30.50 16.32 -31.75
C LEU A 680 31.98 15.97 -31.93
N LEU A 681 32.62 15.36 -30.93
CA LEU A 681 34.02 14.92 -31.02
C LEU A 681 34.21 13.81 -32.07
N ASP A 682 33.27 12.87 -32.18
CA ASP A 682 33.29 11.80 -33.19
C ASP A 682 33.09 12.34 -34.62
N THR A 683 32.20 13.33 -34.78
CA THR A 683 32.04 14.05 -36.06
C THR A 683 33.33 14.77 -36.46
N ILE A 684 34.04 15.39 -35.50
CA ILE A 684 35.33 16.04 -35.77
C ILE A 684 36.39 15.01 -36.15
N ALA A 685 36.39 13.83 -35.52
CA ALA A 685 37.34 12.76 -35.81
C ALA A 685 37.16 12.19 -37.24
N THR A 686 35.91 11.95 -37.66
CA THR A 686 35.58 11.42 -38.99
C THR A 686 35.88 12.39 -40.14
N MET A 687 35.89 13.70 -39.91
CA MET A 687 36.29 14.68 -40.93
C MET A 687 37.80 14.85 -41.11
N SER A 688 38.64 14.18 -40.32
CA SER A 688 40.06 14.53 -40.21
C SER A 688 41.05 13.83 -41.16
N SER A 689 40.59 12.95 -42.06
CA SER A 689 41.39 12.49 -43.21
C SER A 689 40.49 11.91 -44.33
N PRO A 690 39.78 12.74 -45.11
CA PRO A 690 38.91 12.27 -46.18
C PRO A 690 39.75 11.65 -47.32
N VAL A 691 39.54 10.38 -47.63
CA VAL A 691 40.07 9.79 -48.87
C VAL A 691 39.13 10.15 -50.02
N VAL A 692 39.67 10.79 -51.06
CA VAL A 692 38.87 11.31 -52.18
C VAL A 692 39.28 10.59 -53.47
N PRO A 693 38.41 9.76 -54.08
CA PRO A 693 38.63 9.22 -55.41
C PRO A 693 38.44 10.33 -56.46
N ILE A 694 39.51 10.67 -57.19
CA ILE A 694 39.47 11.78 -58.15
C ILE A 694 39.54 11.35 -59.61
N ALA A 695 39.97 10.11 -59.88
CA ALA A 695 39.93 9.49 -61.20
C ALA A 695 39.95 7.96 -61.07
N ARG A 696 39.65 7.24 -62.14
CA ARG A 696 39.69 5.77 -62.14
C ARG A 696 41.08 5.27 -61.76
N GLY A 697 41.17 4.56 -60.63
CA GLY A 697 42.41 4.04 -60.09
C GLY A 697 43.34 5.08 -59.45
N VAL A 698 42.84 6.29 -59.13
CA VAL A 698 43.60 7.37 -58.47
C VAL A 698 42.84 7.91 -57.27
N LEU A 699 43.46 7.87 -56.09
CA LEU A 699 42.96 8.45 -54.84
C LEU A 699 43.81 9.65 -54.42
N VAL A 700 43.20 10.62 -53.73
CA VAL A 700 43.90 11.71 -53.03
C VAL A 700 43.57 11.63 -51.54
N MET A 701 44.59 11.83 -50.71
CA MET A 701 44.49 11.87 -49.25
C MET A 701 45.17 13.14 -48.73
N PRO A 702 44.40 14.19 -48.36
CA PRO A 702 44.94 15.37 -47.71
C PRO A 702 45.20 15.09 -46.24
N ILE A 703 46.39 15.46 -45.77
CA ILE A 703 46.75 15.43 -44.35
C ILE A 703 46.63 16.86 -43.80
N VAL A 704 45.75 17.03 -42.81
CA VAL A 704 45.50 18.33 -42.17
C VAL A 704 45.91 18.29 -40.70
N GLY A 705 46.80 19.20 -40.31
CA GLY A 705 47.32 19.30 -38.95
C GLY A 705 48.49 18.33 -38.66
N ALA A 706 48.74 18.06 -37.38
CA ALA A 706 49.83 17.18 -36.95
C ALA A 706 49.46 15.69 -37.12
N LEU A 707 50.46 14.88 -37.47
CA LEU A 707 50.35 13.43 -37.66
C LEU A 707 51.05 12.70 -36.49
N ASP A 708 50.33 12.47 -35.41
CA ASP A 708 50.82 11.71 -34.24
C ASP A 708 50.67 10.18 -34.43
N ALA A 709 51.18 9.39 -33.48
CA ALA A 709 51.16 7.93 -33.55
C ALA A 709 49.74 7.32 -33.63
N GLN A 710 48.75 7.93 -32.96
CA GLN A 710 47.38 7.43 -32.97
C GLN A 710 46.70 7.74 -34.31
N ARG A 711 46.86 8.96 -34.82
CA ARG A 711 46.35 9.38 -36.14
C ARG A 711 47.01 8.64 -37.30
N SER A 712 48.30 8.30 -37.16
CA SER A 712 49.05 7.57 -38.19
C SER A 712 48.49 6.17 -38.44
N GLY A 713 48.08 5.47 -37.38
CA GLY A 713 47.43 4.16 -37.50
C GLY A 713 46.11 4.25 -38.27
N SER A 714 45.22 5.14 -37.83
CA SER A 714 43.92 5.34 -38.51
C SER A 714 44.07 5.81 -39.96
N PHE A 715 45.07 6.63 -40.26
CA PHE A 715 45.39 7.09 -41.61
C PHE A 715 45.82 5.93 -42.53
N ILE A 716 46.74 5.08 -42.07
CA ILE A 716 47.23 3.92 -42.83
C ILE A 716 46.07 2.93 -43.06
N ASP A 717 45.29 2.63 -42.03
CA ASP A 717 44.16 1.70 -42.15
C ASP A 717 43.08 2.21 -43.11
N ALA A 718 42.77 3.51 -43.08
CA ALA A 718 41.87 4.13 -44.04
C ALA A 718 42.43 4.04 -45.46
N MET A 719 43.71 4.39 -45.68
CA MET A 719 44.35 4.32 -46.98
C MET A 719 44.30 2.91 -47.58
N LEU A 720 44.68 1.88 -46.82
CA LEU A 720 44.76 0.50 -47.31
C LEU A 720 43.37 -0.08 -47.64
N ARG A 721 42.35 0.28 -46.83
CA ARG A 721 40.94 -0.09 -47.09
C ARG A 721 40.48 0.48 -48.42
N GLU A 722 40.67 1.78 -48.62
CA GLU A 722 40.23 2.52 -49.81
C GLU A 722 41.00 2.12 -51.08
N ILE A 723 42.29 1.81 -50.96
CA ILE A 723 43.09 1.22 -52.05
C ILE A 723 42.43 -0.07 -52.55
N THR A 724 42.01 -0.92 -51.62
CA THR A 724 41.41 -2.22 -51.93
C THR A 724 40.01 -2.04 -52.52
N GLU A 725 39.19 -1.18 -51.91
CA GLU A 725 37.82 -0.92 -52.34
C GLU A 725 37.74 -0.30 -53.74
N HIS A 726 38.63 0.66 -54.03
CA HIS A 726 38.64 1.37 -55.31
C HIS A 726 39.64 0.80 -56.34
N GLN A 727 40.33 -0.28 -56.00
CA GLN A 727 41.44 -0.85 -56.81
C GLN A 727 42.42 0.22 -57.29
N ALA A 728 42.85 1.07 -56.36
CA ALA A 728 43.67 2.22 -56.67
C ALA A 728 45.07 1.79 -57.13
N ARG A 729 45.50 2.29 -58.29
CA ARG A 729 46.85 2.09 -58.80
C ARG A 729 47.81 3.17 -58.30
N VAL A 730 47.29 4.37 -58.01
CA VAL A 730 48.05 5.50 -57.48
C VAL A 730 47.30 6.16 -56.34
N VAL A 731 48.00 6.45 -55.24
CA VAL A 731 47.50 7.27 -54.12
C VAL A 731 48.36 8.52 -54.01
N ILE A 732 47.73 9.68 -54.02
CA ILE A 732 48.40 10.96 -53.83
C ILE A 732 48.18 11.41 -52.40
N ILE A 733 49.25 11.53 -51.62
CA ILE A 733 49.20 12.06 -50.26
C ILE A 733 49.58 13.54 -50.32
N ASP A 734 48.63 14.42 -49.99
CA ASP A 734 48.82 15.86 -49.96
C ASP A 734 49.16 16.32 -48.53
N VAL A 735 50.42 16.70 -48.32
CA VAL A 735 50.93 17.17 -47.03
C VAL A 735 50.97 18.69 -46.92
N THR A 736 50.36 19.42 -47.86
CA THR A 736 50.34 20.90 -47.87
C THR A 736 49.72 21.48 -46.58
N GLY A 737 48.77 20.76 -45.96
CA GLY A 737 48.10 21.16 -44.72
C GLY A 737 48.84 20.86 -43.42
N MET A 738 50.07 20.32 -43.49
CA MET A 738 50.89 19.99 -42.32
C MET A 738 51.76 21.19 -41.91
N ALA A 739 51.49 21.78 -40.74
CA ALA A 739 52.23 22.95 -40.25
C ALA A 739 53.69 22.62 -39.88
N VAL A 740 53.97 21.38 -39.46
CA VAL A 740 55.32 20.85 -39.16
C VAL A 740 55.31 19.35 -39.48
N VAL A 741 56.31 18.88 -40.24
CA VAL A 741 56.57 17.45 -40.42
C VAL A 741 57.77 17.10 -39.55
N ASP A 742 57.58 16.36 -38.46
CA ASP A 742 58.67 15.86 -37.63
C ASP A 742 59.17 14.48 -38.11
N ALA A 743 60.23 13.97 -37.48
CA ALA A 743 60.82 12.67 -37.84
C ALA A 743 59.82 11.50 -37.67
N GLY A 744 58.90 11.60 -36.71
CA GLY A 744 57.87 10.59 -36.47
C GLY A 744 56.84 10.55 -37.60
N ALA A 745 56.29 11.71 -37.97
CA ALA A 745 55.35 11.85 -39.07
C ALA A 745 55.95 11.37 -40.41
N ALA A 746 57.21 11.71 -40.68
CA ALA A 746 57.89 11.26 -41.89
C ALA A 746 58.09 9.73 -41.95
N ASN A 747 58.42 9.10 -40.82
CA ASN A 747 58.55 7.64 -40.75
C ASN A 747 57.20 6.93 -40.99
N HIS A 748 56.10 7.48 -40.46
CA HIS A 748 54.75 6.95 -40.70
C HIS A 748 54.33 7.09 -42.17
N LEU A 749 54.68 8.18 -42.85
CA LEU A 749 54.43 8.34 -44.29
C LEU A 749 55.19 7.30 -45.13
N VAL A 750 56.43 6.99 -44.74
CA VAL A 750 57.23 5.94 -45.40
C VAL A 750 56.62 4.56 -45.16
N GLN A 751 56.16 4.28 -43.95
CA GLN A 751 55.48 3.03 -43.62
C GLN A 751 54.17 2.87 -44.41
N ALA A 752 53.38 3.94 -44.50
CA ALA A 752 52.17 3.99 -45.31
C ALA A 752 52.49 3.65 -46.79
N ALA A 753 53.48 4.31 -47.38
CA ALA A 753 53.87 4.08 -48.76
C ALA A 753 54.37 2.64 -49.03
N ARG A 754 55.12 2.04 -48.10
CA ARG A 754 55.53 0.64 -48.20
C ARG A 754 54.34 -0.31 -48.15
N ALA A 755 53.40 -0.08 -47.23
CA ALA A 755 52.20 -0.89 -47.11
C ALA A 755 51.33 -0.82 -48.37
N ALA A 756 51.13 0.38 -48.92
CA ALA A 756 50.42 0.57 -50.19
C ALA A 756 51.16 -0.10 -51.37
N GLY A 757 52.50 -0.04 -51.40
CA GLY A 757 53.32 -0.71 -52.40
C GLY A 757 53.15 -2.24 -52.40
N LEU A 758 52.96 -2.85 -51.23
CA LEU A 758 52.66 -4.29 -51.12
C LEU A 758 51.30 -4.66 -51.73
N LEU A 759 50.36 -3.71 -51.80
CA LEU A 759 49.08 -3.87 -52.50
C LEU A 759 49.15 -3.55 -54.00
N GLY A 760 50.34 -3.24 -54.53
CA GLY A 760 50.53 -2.90 -55.94
C GLY A 760 50.20 -1.45 -56.28
N THR A 761 50.07 -0.58 -55.28
CA THR A 761 49.73 0.84 -55.43
C THR A 761 50.96 1.73 -55.29
N GLU A 762 51.13 2.67 -56.23
CA GLU A 762 52.22 3.66 -56.19
C GLU A 762 51.80 4.89 -55.37
N VAL A 763 52.58 5.27 -54.36
CA VAL A 763 52.30 6.45 -53.54
C VAL A 763 53.07 7.66 -54.05
N VAL A 764 52.35 8.77 -54.23
CA VAL A 764 52.87 10.05 -54.68
C VAL A 764 52.69 11.08 -53.57
N LEU A 765 53.79 11.59 -53.04
CA LEU A 765 53.77 12.63 -52.01
C LEU A 765 53.81 14.02 -52.66
N VAL A 766 52.89 14.91 -52.30
CA VAL A 766 52.81 16.28 -52.83
C VAL A 766 52.74 17.32 -51.72
N GLY A 767 53.23 18.54 -52.01
CA GLY A 767 53.12 19.66 -51.08
C GLY A 767 54.20 19.71 -49.99
N ILE A 768 55.34 19.04 -50.18
CA ILE A 768 56.45 19.07 -49.21
C ILE A 768 57.06 20.48 -49.17
N ALA A 769 56.99 21.14 -48.00
CA ALA A 769 57.63 22.42 -47.77
C ALA A 769 59.18 22.31 -47.73
N PRO A 770 59.94 23.34 -48.15
CA PRO A 770 61.41 23.32 -48.14
C PRO A 770 62.03 22.97 -46.79
N GLU A 771 61.44 23.45 -45.69
CA GLU A 771 61.88 23.20 -44.32
C GLU A 771 61.70 21.72 -43.94
N ALA A 772 60.58 21.11 -44.33
CA ALA A 772 60.30 19.69 -44.11
C ALA A 772 61.26 18.79 -44.92
N ALA A 773 61.55 19.16 -46.17
CA ALA A 773 62.50 18.43 -47.01
C ALA A 773 63.92 18.44 -46.42
N ARG A 774 64.38 19.58 -45.87
CA ARG A 774 65.68 19.66 -45.18
C ARG A 774 65.71 18.79 -43.93
N LEU A 775 64.68 18.85 -43.10
CA LEU A 775 64.60 18.05 -41.88
C LEU A 775 64.62 16.55 -42.20
N MET A 776 63.89 16.10 -43.24
CA MET A 776 63.90 14.70 -43.66
C MET A 776 65.30 14.22 -44.07
N VAL A 777 66.06 15.05 -44.78
CA VAL A 777 67.45 14.75 -45.16
C VAL A 777 68.37 14.75 -43.95
N ASP A 778 68.27 15.73 -43.06
CA ASP A 778 69.10 15.84 -41.85
C ASP A 778 68.89 14.65 -40.89
N GLN A 779 67.67 14.09 -40.85
CA GLN A 779 67.32 12.92 -40.05
C GLN A 779 67.67 11.59 -40.74
N GLY A 780 68.26 11.62 -41.95
CA GLY A 780 68.68 10.42 -42.69
C GLY A 780 67.51 9.57 -43.20
N LEU A 781 66.33 10.16 -43.43
CA LEU A 781 65.17 9.45 -43.95
C LEU A 781 65.33 9.16 -45.44
N ASP A 782 65.35 7.88 -45.79
CA ASP A 782 65.38 7.44 -47.19
C ASP A 782 63.96 7.28 -47.75
N LEU A 783 63.57 8.21 -48.62
CA LEU A 783 62.29 8.17 -49.33
C LEU A 783 62.29 7.19 -50.51
N GLY A 784 63.45 6.62 -50.88
CA GLY A 784 63.66 5.47 -51.80
C GLY A 784 62.66 5.28 -52.93
N SER A 785 61.53 4.62 -52.64
CA SER A 785 60.50 4.18 -53.58
C SER A 785 59.28 5.12 -53.71
N ILE A 786 59.26 6.24 -53.00
CA ILE A 786 58.14 7.19 -52.98
C ILE A 786 58.35 8.26 -54.05
N VAL A 787 57.36 8.45 -54.91
CA VAL A 787 57.43 9.51 -55.93
C VAL A 787 57.03 10.83 -55.30
N THR A 788 57.81 11.88 -55.49
CA THR A 788 57.47 13.22 -54.99
C THR A 788 57.14 14.19 -56.13
N ARG A 789 56.15 15.07 -55.94
CA ARG A 789 55.85 16.19 -56.85
C ARG A 789 55.65 17.47 -56.03
N SER A 790 56.00 18.61 -56.60
CA SER A 790 55.94 19.90 -55.88
C SER A 790 54.50 20.40 -55.65
N THR A 791 53.55 20.00 -56.50
CA THR A 791 52.14 20.41 -56.39
C THR A 791 51.19 19.23 -56.61
N LEU A 792 49.97 19.35 -56.08
CA LEU A 792 48.90 18.38 -56.30
C LEU A 792 48.59 18.20 -57.80
N GLU A 793 48.60 19.28 -58.57
CA GLU A 793 48.40 19.26 -60.03
C GLU A 793 49.44 18.36 -60.74
N LEU A 794 50.72 18.49 -60.38
CA LEU A 794 51.79 17.66 -60.94
C LEU A 794 51.70 16.21 -60.45
N GLY A 795 51.29 16.00 -59.19
CA GLY A 795 50.98 14.68 -58.66
C GLY A 795 49.87 13.98 -59.44
N PHE A 796 48.79 14.72 -59.72
CA PHE A 796 47.67 14.21 -60.49
C PHE A 796 48.02 13.91 -61.94
N SER A 797 48.77 14.81 -62.60
CA SER A 797 49.28 14.57 -63.95
C SER A 797 50.17 13.33 -64.01
N TYR A 798 50.98 13.07 -62.98
CA TYR A 798 51.77 11.86 -62.88
C TYR A 798 50.88 10.62 -62.70
N ALA A 799 49.91 10.67 -61.78
CA ALA A 799 48.99 9.58 -61.52
C ALA A 799 48.22 9.16 -62.79
N LEU A 800 47.71 10.13 -63.55
CA LEU A 800 47.03 9.87 -64.83
C LEU A 800 47.94 9.18 -65.85
N SER A 801 49.22 9.56 -65.93
CA SER A 801 50.17 8.89 -66.83
C SER A 801 50.36 7.41 -66.52
N LYS A 802 50.15 7.00 -65.26
CA LYS A 802 50.25 5.61 -64.80
C LYS A 802 48.94 4.83 -64.98
N THR A 803 47.82 5.52 -65.03
CA THR A 803 46.49 4.92 -65.24
C THR A 803 46.00 5.01 -66.70
N GLY A 804 46.82 5.56 -67.60
CA GLY A 804 46.54 5.63 -69.06
C GLY A 804 45.76 6.87 -69.49
N GLY A 805 45.64 7.88 -68.62
CA GLY A 805 45.03 9.18 -68.91
C GLY A 805 46.07 10.26 -69.27
N ARG A 806 45.61 11.35 -69.88
CA ARG A 806 46.43 12.54 -70.18
C ARG A 806 45.65 13.80 -69.86
N VAL A 807 46.30 14.77 -69.21
CA VAL A 807 45.75 16.11 -68.99
C VAL A 807 45.77 16.88 -70.32
N VAL A 808 44.60 17.38 -70.74
CA VAL A 808 44.46 18.26 -71.91
C VAL A 808 44.08 19.64 -71.41
N TYR A 809 45.02 20.58 -71.45
CA TYR A 809 44.74 21.98 -71.15
C TYR A 809 43.96 22.55 -72.34
N ARG A 810 42.69 22.91 -72.14
CA ARG A 810 42.00 23.82 -73.06
C ARG A 810 42.59 25.20 -72.84
N SER A 811 43.21 25.78 -73.86
CA SER A 811 43.47 27.23 -73.85
C SER A 811 42.12 27.95 -73.73
N PRO A 812 42.03 29.02 -72.94
CA PRO A 812 40.77 29.70 -72.62
C PRO A 812 40.02 30.19 -73.85
#